data_AF-A0A443SQZ2-F1
#
_entry.id   AF-A0A443SQZ2-F1
#
_cell.length_a   1.000
_cell.length_b   1.000
_cell.length_c   1.000
_cell.angle_alpha   90.00
_cell.angle_beta   90.00
_cell.angle_gamma   90.00
#
_symmetry.space_group_name_H-M   'P 1'
#
loop_
_entity.id
_entity.type
_entity.pdbx_description
1 polymer ?
#
loop_
_entity_poly.entity_id
_entity_poly.type
_entity_poly.pdbx_seq_one_letter_code
_entity_poly.pdbx_strand_id
1 'polypeptide(L)'
;CQKSNPDIPWLNKHEICPDPQVLDFSPKSGPWEGGTNITIAGINLGRNFEDIASGVHIEHVQHGITVGLVNCIPFRELYEKNSKITCQVLNRNITSSGPVIGTVSGPVTVKVANLYTAKSKQEYEFVNPRITSLYPGKGPISGGTRLSIWGLFIDAGSRVEVHLGKSKCEVVFRGANRMDCITNARHKLGEELVTVRFDNGVRVFEDYTYLYVEDPRITTVESGSTGPKGVAKGIPNGGISVSVKGYHLNSIQAPLIYVEVDGMKYNNTCVVESAVEMKCKSPRVPLDKLDFSKSEKEEAPLELDFGFIMDNVKSVMDLSKRSHNPFPKFLMFKNPEYYQFSEPEHIKYYKSDYLTINGVNLDRASQEADVIVRIGNGLCNVTSLSRSQLTCRPPTTQPYAVRSDGSFDHHKIPDVVVVVGESLNFTIGSLSYELPPPPQPPLPKPLLIAAVVGSCLLIVVVIIILIAYRRKSTESSRVLKTMQEQMDVLELRVASECKEAFAELQTEMTDLTGEMTAGGIPFHEYKIHAVKVLFSNKDDYSVLMDIPMEQTKQQGLLAFGQLIMNKTFLLLFVRTLESNRFFSMKERVNVAALIMVTLQGKMEYCTDILKTLLADLIEKCMEGKSHPKLLLRRNESVAEKMLSSWFAFLLHKFLKECAGEPLYLLYRAIKQQVDKGPVDSITGEARYSLSEEKLIRQQIEFRPLTVYVSMSPQTAYVSGLDPMLQCENTETPVKVIDCDTISQVKEKALDAIYRNISFSQRPLKDDLDLEWRTGQSGRIILSDEDATSRVDGDWKRLNTLAHYKVQDGASLTLVPKQSSVYNISIISEKMDKSHKYETLNFGFNKTSSPPLSRATSPLNHDMDNGYKFWHLVKHHDGEPNKEGDRGNKMVSEIYLTRLLATKGTLQKFVDDLFETIFSIQHRGSALPLAIKYMFDFLDDQALTHGIADSETVHTWKSNSLPLRFWVNLIKNPNFVFDIHKSNIVDSCLSVVAQTFMDACSKSDHRLGKDSPSSKLLYAKDIPIYKDWVERYYRDIQTMPAISDQDMNAMLAEESRQHAYEFNTLVALNELYAYAAKYHEELIRALDEDEFSQKNNLAYKFDQVTAAMSGQLDA
;
A
#
# COMPACT_ATOMS: atom_id res chain seq x y z
N CYS A 1 -85.68 -23.42 -17.25
CA CYS A 1 -85.18 -22.35 -16.39
C CYS A 1 -84.43 -22.95 -15.23
N GLN A 2 -83.44 -22.23 -14.71
CA GLN A 2 -82.57 -22.70 -13.63
C GLN A 2 -83.18 -22.31 -12.28
N LYS A 3 -83.21 -23.23 -11.29
CA LYS A 3 -83.63 -22.91 -9.92
C LYS A 3 -82.52 -22.14 -9.21
N SER A 4 -82.87 -21.30 -8.25
CA SER A 4 -81.92 -20.60 -7.37
C SER A 4 -81.19 -21.51 -6.36
N ASN A 5 -81.51 -22.82 -6.35
CA ASN A 5 -80.99 -23.80 -5.40
C ASN A 5 -80.05 -24.81 -6.12
N PRO A 6 -78.79 -25.00 -5.69
CA PRO A 6 -77.78 -25.79 -6.42
C PRO A 6 -78.04 -27.30 -6.51
N ASP A 7 -78.90 -27.90 -5.68
CA ASP A 7 -79.11 -29.35 -5.65
C ASP A 7 -80.08 -29.88 -6.72
N ILE A 8 -80.82 -29.01 -7.44
CA ILE A 8 -81.73 -29.40 -8.53
C ILE A 8 -81.64 -28.35 -9.67
N PRO A 9 -80.90 -28.60 -10.76
CA PRO A 9 -80.49 -27.55 -11.70
C PRO A 9 -81.58 -27.02 -12.65
N TRP A 10 -82.73 -27.70 -12.81
CA TRP A 10 -83.76 -27.32 -13.78
C TRP A 10 -85.18 -27.40 -13.21
N LEU A 11 -86.04 -26.44 -13.56
CA LEU A 11 -87.49 -26.48 -13.25
C LEU A 11 -88.23 -27.53 -14.08
N ASN A 12 -89.25 -28.16 -13.49
CA ASN A 12 -90.16 -29.10 -14.16
C ASN A 12 -91.12 -28.34 -15.10
N LYS A 13 -91.69 -29.01 -16.12
CA LYS A 13 -92.52 -28.40 -17.19
C LYS A 13 -93.76 -27.60 -16.70
N HIS A 14 -94.14 -27.75 -15.42
CA HIS A 14 -95.31 -27.12 -14.81
C HIS A 14 -94.99 -25.97 -13.84
N GLU A 15 -93.70 -25.63 -13.65
CA GLU A 15 -93.29 -24.53 -12.76
C GLU A 15 -92.97 -23.25 -13.55
N ILE A 16 -93.33 -22.08 -13.01
CA ILE A 16 -93.09 -20.77 -13.63
C ILE A 16 -91.60 -20.40 -13.50
N CYS A 17 -91.00 -20.00 -14.61
CA CYS A 17 -89.61 -19.55 -14.68
C CYS A 17 -89.41 -18.28 -13.83
N PRO A 18 -88.41 -18.24 -12.92
CA PRO A 18 -88.10 -17.00 -12.20
C PRO A 18 -87.56 -15.94 -13.17
N ASP A 19 -87.90 -14.67 -12.90
CA ASP A 19 -87.47 -13.52 -13.70
C ASP A 19 -85.94 -13.51 -13.89
N PRO A 20 -85.44 -13.00 -15.03
CA PRO A 20 -84.01 -12.96 -15.29
C PRO A 20 -83.31 -12.06 -14.26
N GLN A 21 -82.12 -12.47 -13.84
CA GLN A 21 -81.33 -11.73 -12.85
C GLN A 21 -79.89 -11.59 -13.32
N VAL A 22 -79.33 -10.38 -13.22
CA VAL A 22 -77.89 -10.15 -13.37
C VAL A 22 -77.25 -10.32 -11.99
N LEU A 23 -76.42 -11.34 -11.85
CA LEU A 23 -75.71 -11.64 -10.60
C LEU A 23 -74.45 -10.79 -10.49
N ASP A 24 -73.64 -10.76 -11.56
CA ASP A 24 -72.37 -10.05 -11.60
C ASP A 24 -72.00 -9.67 -13.05
N PHE A 25 -71.06 -8.74 -13.21
CA PHE A 25 -70.47 -8.42 -14.51
C PHE A 25 -69.02 -7.92 -14.36
N SER A 26 -68.19 -8.17 -15.38
CA SER A 26 -66.79 -7.72 -15.40
C SER A 26 -66.36 -7.33 -16.82
N PRO A 27 -65.57 -6.26 -17.02
CA PRO A 27 -65.05 -5.33 -16.01
C PRO A 27 -66.11 -4.36 -15.46
N LYS A 28 -65.82 -3.71 -14.33
CA LYS A 28 -66.74 -2.75 -13.67
C LYS A 28 -66.73 -1.35 -14.29
N SER A 29 -65.67 -1.02 -15.00
CA SER A 29 -65.49 0.28 -15.64
C SER A 29 -64.88 0.13 -17.03
N GLY A 30 -64.99 1.17 -17.85
CA GLY A 30 -64.33 1.25 -19.15
C GLY A 30 -64.13 2.67 -19.68
N PRO A 31 -63.25 2.84 -20.67
CA PRO A 31 -62.98 4.13 -21.30
C PRO A 31 -64.24 4.74 -21.92
N TRP A 32 -64.36 6.08 -21.90
CA TRP A 32 -65.49 6.78 -22.53
C TRP A 32 -65.60 6.53 -24.05
N GLU A 33 -64.53 6.09 -24.71
CA GLU A 33 -64.49 5.82 -26.15
C GLU A 33 -65.18 4.49 -26.52
N GLY A 34 -65.57 3.69 -25.52
CA GLY A 34 -66.16 2.37 -25.70
C GLY A 34 -65.16 1.34 -26.24
N GLY A 35 -65.69 0.23 -26.75
CA GLY A 35 -64.91 -0.91 -27.23
C GLY A 35 -64.66 -1.98 -26.16
N THR A 36 -65.10 -1.75 -24.92
CA THR A 36 -64.99 -2.67 -23.79
C THR A 36 -65.89 -3.88 -23.95
N ASN A 37 -65.31 -5.08 -23.84
CA ASN A 37 -66.05 -6.32 -23.77
C ASN A 37 -66.48 -6.58 -22.31
N ILE A 38 -67.77 -6.48 -22.02
CA ILE A 38 -68.35 -6.80 -20.71
C ILE A 38 -68.88 -8.23 -20.75
N THR A 39 -68.54 -9.00 -19.72
CA THR A 39 -69.11 -10.32 -19.45
C THR A 39 -70.13 -10.19 -18.32
N ILE A 40 -71.38 -10.53 -18.59
CA ILE A 40 -72.52 -10.47 -17.68
C ILE A 40 -72.88 -11.89 -17.28
N ALA A 41 -72.83 -12.20 -15.98
CA ALA A 41 -73.24 -13.48 -15.42
C ALA A 41 -74.60 -13.34 -14.72
N GLY A 42 -75.50 -14.27 -14.95
CA GLY A 42 -76.85 -14.18 -14.44
C GLY A 42 -77.62 -15.50 -14.51
N ILE A 43 -78.92 -15.40 -14.20
CA ILE A 43 -79.86 -16.52 -14.23
C ILE A 43 -80.95 -16.20 -15.23
N ASN A 44 -81.31 -17.19 -16.07
CA ASN A 44 -82.34 -17.10 -17.10
C ASN A 44 -82.14 -15.97 -18.13
N LEU A 45 -80.88 -15.68 -18.50
CA LEU A 45 -80.50 -14.62 -19.46
C LEU A 45 -80.80 -14.94 -20.95
N GLY A 46 -81.93 -15.60 -21.24
CA GLY A 46 -82.36 -15.94 -22.61
C GLY A 46 -82.18 -17.42 -22.98
N ARG A 47 -83.09 -17.97 -23.79
CA ARG A 47 -83.03 -19.37 -24.25
C ARG A 47 -82.22 -19.50 -25.54
N ASN A 48 -82.41 -18.56 -26.45
CA ASN A 48 -81.72 -18.42 -27.72
C ASN A 48 -80.97 -17.09 -27.77
N PHE A 49 -79.97 -16.97 -28.65
CA PHE A 49 -79.20 -15.73 -28.80
C PHE A 49 -80.08 -14.57 -29.29
N GLU A 50 -81.06 -14.87 -30.17
CA GLU A 50 -82.02 -13.91 -30.71
C GLU A 50 -82.84 -13.22 -29.61
N ASP A 51 -83.02 -13.87 -28.44
CA ASP A 51 -83.74 -13.30 -27.30
C ASP A 51 -83.02 -12.08 -26.70
N ILE A 52 -81.69 -11.96 -26.88
CA ILE A 52 -80.86 -10.93 -26.25
C ILE A 52 -80.07 -10.06 -27.24
N ALA A 53 -80.11 -10.38 -28.54
CA ALA A 53 -79.24 -9.79 -29.57
C ALA A 53 -79.29 -8.25 -29.65
N SER A 54 -80.43 -7.63 -29.35
CA SER A 54 -80.61 -6.16 -29.27
C SER A 54 -81.03 -5.67 -27.88
N GLY A 55 -80.95 -6.54 -26.87
CA GLY A 55 -81.55 -6.33 -25.55
C GLY A 55 -80.60 -5.84 -24.46
N VAL A 56 -79.28 -5.75 -24.74
CA VAL A 56 -78.27 -5.40 -23.73
C VAL A 56 -77.83 -3.95 -23.88
N HIS A 57 -78.03 -3.16 -22.82
CA HIS A 57 -77.63 -1.76 -22.78
C HIS A 57 -77.25 -1.31 -21.37
N ILE A 58 -76.42 -0.28 -21.27
CA ILE A 58 -76.09 0.40 -20.03
C ILE A 58 -76.94 1.66 -19.95
N GLU A 59 -77.70 1.80 -18.86
CA GLU A 59 -78.49 3.00 -18.61
C GLU A 59 -77.56 4.12 -18.11
N HIS A 60 -77.63 5.31 -18.68
CA HIS A 60 -76.94 6.48 -18.15
C HIS A 60 -77.88 7.19 -17.17
N VAL A 61 -77.51 7.21 -15.89
CA VAL A 61 -78.33 7.79 -14.82
C VAL A 61 -77.69 9.09 -14.33
N GLN A 62 -78.45 10.18 -14.29
CA GLN A 62 -78.03 11.44 -13.71
C GLN A 62 -79.10 11.90 -12.70
N HIS A 63 -78.71 12.12 -11.43
CA HIS A 63 -79.62 12.45 -10.33
C HIS A 63 -80.81 11.48 -10.18
N GLY A 64 -80.59 10.18 -10.42
CA GLY A 64 -81.63 9.14 -10.32
C GLY A 64 -82.57 9.05 -11.53
N ILE A 65 -82.35 9.83 -12.60
CA ILE A 65 -83.14 9.80 -13.83
C ILE A 65 -82.29 9.22 -14.97
N THR A 66 -82.84 8.26 -15.72
CA THR A 66 -82.21 7.73 -16.93
C THR A 66 -82.24 8.79 -18.04
N VAL A 67 -81.08 9.32 -18.39
CA VAL A 67 -80.89 10.39 -19.39
C VAL A 67 -80.36 9.90 -20.74
N GLY A 68 -79.99 8.62 -20.85
CA GLY A 68 -79.55 8.01 -22.11
C GLY A 68 -79.29 6.50 -22.00
N LEU A 69 -79.08 5.83 -23.14
CA LEU A 69 -78.76 4.40 -23.22
C LEU A 69 -77.50 4.20 -24.07
N VAL A 70 -76.57 3.36 -23.59
CA VAL A 70 -75.39 2.94 -24.35
C VAL A 70 -75.54 1.47 -24.71
N ASN A 71 -75.61 1.18 -26.00
CA ASN A 71 -75.81 -0.19 -26.50
C ASN A 71 -74.56 -1.06 -26.28
N CYS A 72 -74.77 -2.32 -25.89
CA CYS A 72 -73.73 -3.34 -25.81
C CYS A 72 -74.08 -4.49 -26.76
N ILE A 73 -73.28 -4.71 -27.80
CA ILE A 73 -73.57 -5.72 -28.84
C ILE A 73 -73.08 -7.10 -28.36
N PRO A 74 -73.96 -8.09 -28.12
CA PRO A 74 -73.56 -9.42 -27.68
C PRO A 74 -72.81 -10.22 -28.76
N PHE A 75 -71.79 -10.96 -28.36
CA PHE A 75 -71.07 -11.90 -29.25
C PHE A 75 -71.79 -13.25 -29.30
N ARG A 76 -72.23 -13.67 -30.50
CA ARG A 76 -72.96 -14.95 -30.70
C ARG A 76 -72.15 -16.17 -30.24
N GLU A 77 -70.83 -16.14 -30.46
CA GLU A 77 -69.91 -17.25 -30.18
C GLU A 77 -69.60 -17.43 -28.69
N LEU A 78 -69.73 -16.36 -27.89
CA LEU A 78 -69.36 -16.33 -26.47
C LEU A 78 -70.59 -16.38 -25.54
N TYR A 79 -71.77 -16.65 -26.10
CA TYR A 79 -73.03 -16.70 -25.36
C TYR A 79 -73.24 -18.10 -24.74
N GLU A 80 -73.38 -18.15 -23.41
CA GLU A 80 -73.74 -19.37 -22.69
C GLU A 80 -75.22 -19.31 -22.29
N LYS A 81 -76.00 -20.26 -22.80
CA LYS A 81 -77.47 -20.27 -22.68
C LYS A 81 -77.92 -20.11 -21.22
N ASN A 82 -78.79 -19.14 -20.98
CA ASN A 82 -79.37 -18.79 -19.66
C ASN A 82 -78.40 -18.27 -18.59
N SER A 83 -77.08 -18.34 -18.77
CA SER A 83 -76.10 -18.09 -17.69
C SER A 83 -75.17 -16.90 -17.93
N LYS A 84 -74.77 -16.63 -19.18
CA LYS A 84 -73.70 -15.66 -19.44
C LYS A 84 -73.81 -15.00 -20.81
N ILE A 85 -73.64 -13.68 -20.83
CA ILE A 85 -73.61 -12.87 -22.05
C ILE A 85 -72.28 -12.10 -22.09
N THR A 86 -71.52 -12.22 -23.18
CA THR A 86 -70.38 -11.32 -23.43
C THR A 86 -70.77 -10.34 -24.53
N CYS A 87 -70.67 -9.04 -24.29
CA CYS A 87 -71.05 -8.00 -25.25
C CYS A 87 -70.01 -6.88 -25.33
N GLN A 88 -69.91 -6.20 -26.46
CA GLN A 88 -69.03 -5.04 -26.64
C GLN A 88 -69.82 -3.74 -26.49
N VAL A 89 -69.41 -2.91 -25.54
CA VAL A 89 -69.97 -1.57 -25.32
C VAL A 89 -69.56 -0.66 -26.47
N LEU A 90 -70.54 -0.02 -27.10
CA LEU A 90 -70.27 0.92 -28.20
C LEU A 90 -69.85 2.30 -27.68
N ASN A 91 -69.16 3.05 -28.55
CA ASN A 91 -68.84 4.45 -28.29
C ASN A 91 -70.13 5.28 -28.16
N ARG A 92 -70.06 6.32 -27.33
CA ARG A 92 -71.11 7.29 -27.16
C ARG A 92 -71.16 8.20 -28.39
N ASN A 93 -72.12 7.99 -29.30
CA ASN A 93 -72.49 9.00 -30.30
C ASN A 93 -73.27 10.13 -29.59
N ILE A 94 -72.58 11.04 -28.89
CA ILE A 94 -73.21 12.30 -28.44
C ILE A 94 -73.05 13.34 -29.53
N THR A 95 -74.06 13.47 -30.39
CA THR A 95 -74.31 14.72 -31.11
C THR A 95 -74.94 15.72 -30.13
N SER A 96 -74.14 16.42 -29.32
CA SER A 96 -74.53 17.65 -28.61
C SER A 96 -73.31 18.28 -27.93
N SER A 97 -73.08 19.53 -28.30
CA SER A 97 -72.05 20.47 -27.84
C SER A 97 -71.97 20.62 -26.31
N GLY A 98 -70.81 20.34 -25.73
CA GLY A 98 -70.41 20.75 -24.37
C GLY A 98 -69.55 19.70 -23.63
N PRO A 99 -68.57 20.10 -22.81
CA PRO A 99 -67.79 19.18 -21.99
C PRO A 99 -68.71 18.63 -20.89
N VAL A 100 -69.07 17.35 -20.95
CA VAL A 100 -69.84 16.70 -19.89
C VAL A 100 -68.93 16.56 -18.67
N ILE A 101 -69.06 17.48 -17.72
CA ILE A 101 -68.45 17.39 -16.40
C ILE A 101 -69.31 16.42 -15.58
N GLY A 102 -68.89 15.17 -15.49
CA GLY A 102 -69.54 14.15 -14.66
C GLY A 102 -69.16 12.71 -15.06
N THR A 103 -68.93 11.85 -14.07
CA THR A 103 -68.80 10.40 -14.26
C THR A 103 -70.14 9.83 -14.72
N VAL A 104 -70.17 9.24 -15.92
CA VAL A 104 -71.34 8.56 -16.44
C VAL A 104 -71.37 7.18 -15.79
N SER A 105 -72.37 6.89 -14.98
CA SER A 105 -72.59 5.58 -14.39
C SER A 105 -74.04 5.13 -14.55
N GLY A 106 -74.24 3.82 -14.53
CA GLY A 106 -75.57 3.26 -14.34
C GLY A 106 -75.64 1.75 -14.56
N PRO A 107 -76.79 1.14 -14.28
CA PRO A 107 -76.92 -0.31 -14.25
C PRO A 107 -76.88 -0.92 -15.66
N VAL A 108 -76.22 -2.08 -15.76
CA VAL A 108 -76.27 -2.95 -16.92
C VAL A 108 -77.65 -3.60 -16.97
N THR A 109 -78.36 -3.37 -18.07
CA THR A 109 -79.72 -3.86 -18.26
C THR A 109 -79.77 -4.87 -19.41
N VAL A 110 -80.37 -6.02 -19.13
CA VAL A 110 -80.58 -7.11 -20.09
C VAL A 110 -82.07 -7.30 -20.28
N LYS A 111 -82.56 -6.99 -21.48
CA LYS A 111 -83.93 -7.31 -21.92
C LYS A 111 -83.93 -8.64 -22.65
N VAL A 112 -84.71 -9.60 -22.14
CA VAL A 112 -84.86 -10.93 -22.71
C VAL A 112 -86.20 -11.02 -23.45
N ALA A 113 -86.15 -11.33 -24.75
CA ALA A 113 -87.29 -11.47 -25.65
C ALA A 113 -88.25 -10.24 -25.67
N ASN A 114 -87.74 -9.06 -25.30
CA ASN A 114 -88.51 -7.82 -25.09
C ASN A 114 -89.65 -7.90 -24.04
N LEU A 115 -89.68 -8.94 -23.22
CA LEU A 115 -90.75 -9.19 -22.24
C LEU A 115 -90.26 -9.04 -20.79
N TYR A 116 -89.03 -9.45 -20.51
CA TYR A 116 -88.46 -9.45 -19.17
C TYR A 116 -87.20 -8.59 -19.11
N THR A 117 -87.00 -7.85 -18.01
CA THR A 117 -85.86 -6.94 -17.83
C THR A 117 -85.10 -7.28 -16.54
N ALA A 118 -83.81 -7.57 -16.67
CA ALA A 118 -82.90 -7.74 -15.55
C ALA A 118 -81.96 -6.54 -15.46
N LYS A 119 -81.79 -5.97 -14.26
CA LYS A 119 -80.83 -4.89 -13.98
C LYS A 119 -79.76 -5.37 -13.01
N SER A 120 -78.52 -4.95 -13.23
CA SER A 120 -77.42 -5.18 -12.29
C SER A 120 -77.60 -4.36 -11.02
N LYS A 121 -77.16 -4.92 -9.88
CA LYS A 121 -77.14 -4.20 -8.59
C LYS A 121 -76.04 -3.13 -8.52
N GLN A 122 -74.92 -3.38 -9.19
CA GLN A 122 -73.80 -2.44 -9.30
C GLN A 122 -73.91 -1.66 -10.61
N GLU A 123 -73.42 -0.43 -10.61
CA GLU A 123 -73.36 0.42 -11.79
C GLU A 123 -72.07 0.17 -12.57
N TYR A 124 -72.15 0.24 -13.90
CA TYR A 124 -70.98 0.28 -14.77
C TYR A 124 -70.54 1.74 -14.93
N GLU A 125 -69.24 2.00 -14.75
CA GLU A 125 -68.68 3.35 -14.77
C GLU A 125 -67.90 3.62 -16.06
N PHE A 126 -68.24 4.71 -16.76
CA PHE A 126 -67.41 5.23 -17.85
C PHE A 126 -66.41 6.23 -17.29
N VAL A 127 -65.14 5.88 -17.42
CA VAL A 127 -64.02 6.60 -16.81
C VAL A 127 -63.06 7.11 -17.87
N ASN A 128 -62.25 8.10 -17.51
CA ASN A 128 -61.13 8.54 -18.33
C ASN A 128 -59.82 8.09 -17.66
N PRO A 129 -59.20 7.00 -18.12
CA PRO A 129 -57.93 6.55 -17.56
C PRO A 129 -56.85 7.62 -17.75
N ARG A 130 -56.08 7.87 -16.69
CA ARG A 130 -54.99 8.87 -16.70
C ARG A 130 -53.72 8.27 -16.12
N ILE A 131 -52.62 8.43 -16.83
CA ILE A 131 -51.27 8.05 -16.36
C ILE A 131 -50.73 9.22 -15.52
N THR A 132 -50.18 8.92 -14.35
CA THR A 132 -49.64 9.93 -13.43
C THR A 132 -48.13 9.81 -13.24
N SER A 133 -47.57 8.60 -13.27
CA SER A 133 -46.13 8.39 -13.15
C SER A 133 -45.69 7.03 -13.69
N LEU A 134 -44.39 6.91 -13.94
CA LEU A 134 -43.74 5.67 -14.36
C LEU A 134 -42.46 5.43 -13.56
N TYR A 135 -42.16 4.16 -13.27
CA TYR A 135 -40.93 3.76 -12.60
C TYR A 135 -40.53 2.32 -12.97
N PRO A 136 -39.25 2.04 -13.29
CA PRO A 136 -38.13 3.00 -13.41
C PRO A 136 -38.20 3.82 -14.71
N GLY A 137 -37.55 4.98 -14.74
CA GLY A 137 -37.52 5.88 -15.91
C GLY A 137 -36.55 5.49 -17.03
N LYS A 138 -35.74 4.44 -16.83
CA LYS A 138 -34.74 3.97 -17.79
C LYS A 138 -34.50 2.47 -17.66
N GLY A 139 -33.91 1.86 -18.69
CA GLY A 139 -33.47 0.46 -18.67
C GLY A 139 -32.59 0.06 -19.86
N PRO A 140 -32.01 -1.15 -19.85
CA PRO A 140 -31.07 -1.62 -20.86
C PRO A 140 -31.71 -1.80 -22.24
N ILE A 141 -30.90 -1.64 -23.29
CA ILE A 141 -31.30 -1.84 -24.68
C ILE A 141 -31.72 -3.29 -24.98
N SER A 142 -31.18 -4.27 -24.24
CA SER A 142 -31.64 -5.65 -24.28
C SER A 142 -33.08 -5.87 -23.80
N GLY A 143 -33.69 -4.87 -23.14
CA GLY A 143 -35.04 -4.97 -22.56
C GLY A 143 -35.10 -5.91 -21.35
N GLY A 144 -36.32 -6.25 -20.94
CA GLY A 144 -36.62 -7.10 -19.78
C GLY A 144 -36.90 -6.31 -18.49
N THR A 145 -36.92 -4.98 -18.54
CA THR A 145 -37.21 -4.13 -17.39
C THR A 145 -38.69 -4.15 -17.04
N ARG A 146 -39.00 -4.35 -15.77
CA ARG A 146 -40.38 -4.29 -15.26
C ARG A 146 -40.81 -2.85 -14.99
N LEU A 147 -41.48 -2.24 -15.96
CA LEU A 147 -42.01 -0.90 -15.87
C LEU A 147 -43.34 -0.88 -15.11
N SER A 148 -43.38 -0.17 -13.98
CA SER A 148 -44.60 0.09 -13.20
C SER A 148 -45.19 1.43 -13.62
N ILE A 149 -46.43 1.42 -14.11
CA ILE A 149 -47.15 2.59 -14.60
C ILE A 149 -48.31 2.85 -13.64
N TRP A 150 -48.29 4.01 -13.00
CA TRP A 150 -49.29 4.43 -12.03
C TRP A 150 -50.26 5.43 -12.66
N GLY A 151 -51.49 5.43 -12.17
CA GLY A 151 -52.51 6.32 -12.68
C GLY A 151 -53.86 6.15 -12.01
N LEU A 152 -54.87 6.79 -12.58
CA LEU A 152 -56.27 6.68 -12.18
C LEU A 152 -57.02 5.82 -13.18
N PHE A 153 -57.86 4.91 -12.68
CA PHE A 153 -58.70 4.02 -13.47
C PHE A 153 -57.91 3.15 -14.48
N ILE A 154 -56.77 2.62 -14.03
CA ILE A 154 -55.87 1.79 -14.85
C ILE A 154 -56.47 0.41 -15.16
N ASP A 155 -57.41 -0.05 -14.35
CA ASP A 155 -58.19 -1.28 -14.56
C ASP A 155 -59.35 -1.12 -15.56
N ALA A 156 -59.60 0.08 -16.08
CA ALA A 156 -60.73 0.36 -16.95
C ALA A 156 -60.68 -0.35 -18.31
N GLY A 157 -61.73 -1.07 -18.66
CA GLY A 157 -61.87 -1.70 -19.97
C GLY A 157 -61.35 -3.13 -20.01
N SER A 158 -61.59 -3.82 -21.12
CA SER A 158 -61.39 -5.27 -21.25
C SER A 158 -60.00 -5.65 -21.76
N ARG A 159 -59.39 -4.79 -22.58
CA ARG A 159 -58.08 -4.97 -23.18
C ARG A 159 -57.20 -3.75 -22.90
N VAL A 160 -55.96 -4.00 -22.53
CA VAL A 160 -54.94 -2.95 -22.37
C VAL A 160 -53.68 -3.35 -23.12
N GLU A 161 -53.09 -2.38 -23.81
CA GLU A 161 -51.80 -2.56 -24.48
C GLU A 161 -50.89 -1.38 -24.20
N VAL A 162 -49.64 -1.67 -23.87
CA VAL A 162 -48.63 -0.66 -23.55
C VAL A 162 -47.56 -0.66 -24.63
N HIS A 163 -47.16 0.52 -25.10
CA HIS A 163 -46.14 0.72 -26.11
C HIS A 163 -45.13 1.78 -25.65
N LEU A 164 -43.85 1.50 -25.88
CA LEU A 164 -42.75 2.46 -25.75
C LEU A 164 -42.29 2.80 -27.16
N GLY A 165 -42.76 3.93 -27.69
CA GLY A 165 -42.58 4.27 -29.09
C GLY A 165 -43.17 3.22 -30.03
N LYS A 166 -42.29 2.52 -30.77
CA LYS A 166 -42.66 1.42 -31.68
C LYS A 166 -42.60 0.02 -31.04
N SER A 167 -42.07 -0.10 -29.83
CA SER A 167 -41.88 -1.39 -29.16
C SER A 167 -43.04 -1.67 -28.20
N LYS A 168 -43.63 -2.87 -28.28
CA LYS A 168 -44.68 -3.31 -27.34
C LYS A 168 -44.07 -3.65 -25.98
N CYS A 169 -44.76 -3.32 -24.89
CA CYS A 169 -44.44 -3.75 -23.52
C CYS A 169 -45.46 -4.80 -23.07
N GLU A 170 -44.99 -5.93 -22.56
CA GLU A 170 -45.84 -7.07 -22.22
C GLU A 170 -46.45 -6.88 -20.82
N VAL A 171 -47.76 -6.66 -20.74
CA VAL A 171 -48.45 -6.38 -19.46
C VAL A 171 -48.53 -7.66 -18.62
N VAL A 172 -47.94 -7.61 -17.42
CA VAL A 172 -47.88 -8.74 -16.48
C VAL A 172 -48.82 -8.58 -15.29
N PHE A 173 -49.16 -7.35 -14.92
CA PHE A 173 -50.06 -7.06 -13.82
C PHE A 173 -50.92 -5.84 -14.13
N ARG A 174 -52.17 -5.88 -13.67
CA ARG A 174 -53.13 -4.78 -13.80
C ARG A 174 -54.01 -4.70 -12.56
N GLY A 175 -54.06 -3.52 -11.95
CA GLY A 175 -54.97 -3.17 -10.86
C GLY A 175 -55.53 -1.76 -11.04
N ALA A 176 -56.30 -1.29 -10.06
CA ALA A 176 -57.06 -0.04 -10.15
C ALA A 176 -56.19 1.21 -10.41
N ASN A 177 -55.04 1.32 -9.73
CA ASN A 177 -54.17 2.50 -9.81
C ASN A 177 -52.76 2.19 -10.34
N ARG A 178 -52.49 0.95 -10.75
CA ARG A 178 -51.16 0.49 -11.16
C ARG A 178 -51.27 -0.65 -12.17
N MET A 179 -50.43 -0.61 -13.20
CA MET A 179 -50.13 -1.77 -14.04
C MET A 179 -48.63 -1.94 -14.19
N ASP A 180 -48.19 -3.17 -14.38
CA ASP A 180 -46.78 -3.49 -14.66
C ASP A 180 -46.66 -4.14 -16.03
N CYS A 181 -45.63 -3.76 -16.79
CA CYS A 181 -45.29 -4.38 -18.06
C CYS A 181 -43.78 -4.64 -18.18
N ILE A 182 -43.39 -5.61 -19.01
CA ILE A 182 -41.99 -5.93 -19.29
C ILE A 182 -41.58 -5.35 -20.65
N THR A 183 -40.49 -4.57 -20.67
CA THR A 183 -39.99 -3.93 -21.89
C THR A 183 -39.35 -4.95 -22.84
N ASN A 184 -39.50 -4.73 -24.15
CA ASN A 184 -38.84 -5.54 -25.18
C ASN A 184 -37.48 -4.95 -25.61
N ALA A 185 -36.64 -5.81 -26.18
CA ALA A 185 -35.34 -5.45 -26.73
C ALA A 185 -35.45 -4.46 -27.91
N ARG A 186 -34.39 -3.67 -28.12
CA ARG A 186 -34.33 -2.66 -29.19
C ARG A 186 -32.96 -2.61 -29.86
N HIS A 187 -32.89 -1.97 -31.03
CA HIS A 187 -31.65 -1.79 -31.80
C HIS A 187 -31.03 -0.40 -31.67
N LYS A 188 -31.74 0.58 -31.08
CA LYS A 188 -31.26 1.96 -30.92
C LYS A 188 -31.54 2.45 -29.50
N LEU A 189 -30.56 3.16 -28.96
CA LEU A 189 -30.67 3.93 -27.72
C LEU A 189 -31.57 5.16 -27.94
N GLY A 190 -32.15 5.67 -26.86
CA GLY A 190 -32.92 6.91 -26.90
C GLY A 190 -34.17 6.90 -26.02
N GLU A 191 -34.78 8.09 -25.91
CA GLU A 191 -36.00 8.34 -25.17
C GLU A 191 -37.23 7.97 -25.99
N GLU A 192 -38.21 7.34 -25.34
CA GLU A 192 -39.47 6.95 -25.96
C GLU A 192 -40.66 7.34 -25.11
N LEU A 193 -41.71 7.80 -25.77
CA LEU A 193 -42.99 8.11 -25.13
C LEU A 193 -43.73 6.83 -24.77
N VAL A 194 -44.28 6.79 -23.56
CA VAL A 194 -45.12 5.68 -23.10
C VAL A 194 -46.57 5.94 -23.53
N THR A 195 -47.09 5.04 -24.36
CA THR A 195 -48.46 5.07 -24.85
C THR A 195 -49.23 3.86 -24.35
N VAL A 196 -50.40 4.10 -23.75
CA VAL A 196 -51.28 3.05 -23.23
C VAL A 196 -52.61 3.11 -23.96
N ARG A 197 -53.00 1.98 -24.54
CA ARG A 197 -54.28 1.81 -25.24
C ARG A 197 -55.22 1.01 -24.34
N PHE A 198 -56.29 1.65 -23.86
CA PHE A 198 -57.40 1.05 -23.14
C PHE A 198 -58.55 0.82 -24.11
N ASP A 199 -58.80 -0.43 -24.52
CA ASP A 199 -59.74 -0.78 -25.59
C ASP A 199 -59.58 0.10 -26.85
N ASN A 200 -60.48 1.05 -27.09
CA ASN A 200 -60.40 2.01 -28.21
C ASN A 200 -59.79 3.37 -27.84
N GLY A 201 -59.58 3.66 -26.55
CA GLY A 201 -59.00 4.91 -26.06
C GLY A 201 -57.48 4.84 -25.94
N VAL A 202 -56.78 5.84 -26.49
CA VAL A 202 -55.31 5.95 -26.40
C VAL A 202 -54.95 7.06 -25.42
N ARG A 203 -53.98 6.80 -24.54
CA ARG A 203 -53.41 7.76 -23.58
C ARG A 203 -51.90 7.81 -23.74
N VAL A 204 -51.38 8.98 -24.05
CA VAL A 204 -49.93 9.23 -24.14
C VAL A 204 -49.51 9.94 -22.86
N PHE A 205 -48.44 9.46 -22.23
CA PHE A 205 -47.85 10.17 -21.11
C PHE A 205 -46.83 11.18 -21.64
N GLU A 206 -47.24 12.44 -21.74
CA GLU A 206 -46.42 13.52 -22.31
C GLU A 206 -45.43 14.11 -21.30
N ASP A 207 -45.71 13.96 -20.00
CA ASP A 207 -44.90 14.56 -18.93
C ASP A 207 -43.54 13.88 -18.73
N TYR A 208 -43.35 12.66 -19.25
CA TYR A 208 -42.09 11.92 -19.07
C TYR A 208 -41.86 10.86 -20.16
N THR A 209 -40.61 10.65 -20.52
CA THR A 209 -40.15 9.65 -21.49
C THR A 209 -39.35 8.53 -20.81
N TYR A 210 -39.48 7.30 -21.30
CA TYR A 210 -38.65 6.18 -20.87
C TYR A 210 -37.36 6.12 -21.69
N LEU A 211 -36.20 6.04 -21.03
CA LEU A 211 -34.90 6.07 -21.68
C LEU A 211 -34.28 4.65 -21.82
N TYR A 212 -34.04 4.22 -23.06
CA TYR A 212 -33.22 3.04 -23.34
C TYR A 212 -31.73 3.41 -23.31
N VAL A 213 -30.98 2.79 -22.39
CA VAL A 213 -29.54 2.98 -22.19
C VAL A 213 -28.73 1.73 -22.57
N GLU A 214 -27.40 1.85 -22.61
CA GLU A 214 -26.52 0.71 -22.89
C GLU A 214 -26.65 -0.40 -21.84
N ASP A 215 -26.42 -1.65 -22.27
CA ASP A 215 -26.41 -2.81 -21.39
C ASP A 215 -25.29 -2.71 -20.32
N PRO A 216 -25.54 -3.18 -19.08
CA PRO A 216 -24.54 -3.23 -18.03
C PRO A 216 -23.38 -4.15 -18.40
N ARG A 217 -22.18 -3.78 -17.96
CA ARG A 217 -20.96 -4.59 -18.14
C ARG A 217 -20.25 -4.78 -16.81
N ILE A 218 -19.85 -6.02 -16.52
CA ILE A 218 -19.12 -6.38 -15.29
C ILE A 218 -17.62 -6.44 -15.60
N THR A 219 -16.81 -5.80 -14.75
CA THR A 219 -15.34 -5.78 -14.87
C THR A 219 -14.67 -6.60 -13.78
N THR A 220 -15.13 -6.50 -12.53
CA THR A 220 -14.54 -7.21 -11.38
C THR A 220 -15.60 -7.65 -10.39
N VAL A 221 -15.41 -8.82 -9.79
CA VAL A 221 -16.28 -9.39 -8.76
C VAL A 221 -15.38 -9.91 -7.64
N GLU A 222 -15.51 -9.39 -6.43
CA GLU A 222 -14.62 -9.76 -5.32
C GLU A 222 -15.32 -9.82 -3.95
N SER A 223 -14.89 -10.77 -3.12
CA SER A 223 -15.31 -10.91 -1.72
C SER A 223 -14.09 -11.06 -0.81
N GLY A 224 -14.10 -10.41 0.36
CA GLY A 224 -12.98 -10.50 1.32
C GLY A 224 -11.86 -9.48 1.07
N SER A 225 -11.25 -8.94 2.12
CA SER A 225 -10.02 -8.13 2.04
C SER A 225 -8.75 -9.00 1.96
N THR A 226 -8.86 -10.28 2.28
CA THR A 226 -7.76 -11.25 2.40
C THR A 226 -7.86 -12.30 1.29
N GLY A 227 -7.01 -12.20 0.26
CA GLY A 227 -6.94 -13.19 -0.82
C GLY A 227 -6.51 -12.60 -2.16
N PRO A 228 -6.44 -13.43 -3.22
CA PRO A 228 -6.22 -12.92 -4.58
C PRO A 228 -7.32 -11.92 -4.95
N LYS A 229 -6.92 -10.70 -5.31
CA LYS A 229 -7.83 -9.63 -5.76
C LYS A 229 -8.67 -10.13 -6.94
N GLY A 230 -9.97 -9.82 -6.97
CA GLY A 230 -10.86 -10.17 -8.09
C GLY A 230 -11.49 -11.56 -8.07
N VAL A 231 -11.63 -12.21 -6.90
CA VAL A 231 -12.33 -13.51 -6.77
C VAL A 231 -13.53 -13.42 -5.82
N ALA A 232 -14.69 -13.91 -6.26
CA ALA A 232 -15.91 -13.98 -5.47
C ALA A 232 -15.90 -15.21 -4.54
N LYS A 233 -16.30 -15.01 -3.27
CA LYS A 233 -16.34 -16.06 -2.25
C LYS A 233 -17.69 -16.11 -1.54
N GLY A 234 -18.06 -17.28 -1.02
CA GLY A 234 -19.28 -17.46 -0.24
C GLY A 234 -19.27 -18.73 0.61
N ILE A 235 -20.36 -18.91 1.36
CA ILE A 235 -20.65 -20.09 2.20
C ILE A 235 -22.00 -20.71 1.82
N PRO A 236 -22.24 -22.01 2.08
CA PRO A 236 -23.50 -22.69 1.77
C PRO A 236 -24.75 -21.95 2.26
N ASN A 237 -24.72 -21.36 3.47
CA ASN A 237 -25.87 -20.62 4.00
C ASN A 237 -26.12 -19.25 3.33
N GLY A 238 -25.24 -18.81 2.44
CA GLY A 238 -25.38 -17.55 1.71
C GLY A 238 -25.23 -16.30 2.58
N GLY A 239 -25.49 -15.13 1.98
CA GLY A 239 -25.56 -13.85 2.69
C GLY A 239 -24.23 -13.10 2.86
N ILE A 240 -23.12 -13.64 2.34
CA ILE A 240 -21.81 -12.96 2.32
C ILE A 240 -21.85 -11.82 1.30
N SER A 241 -21.33 -10.65 1.67
CA SER A 241 -21.25 -9.50 0.78
C SER A 241 -20.20 -9.70 -0.32
N VAL A 242 -20.61 -9.50 -1.58
CA VAL A 242 -19.79 -9.57 -2.78
C VAL A 242 -19.80 -8.21 -3.46
N SER A 243 -18.64 -7.57 -3.58
CA SER A 243 -18.52 -6.29 -4.30
C SER A 243 -18.37 -6.52 -5.79
N VAL A 244 -19.11 -5.76 -6.59
CA VAL A 244 -19.14 -5.88 -8.04
C VAL A 244 -18.94 -4.52 -8.67
N LYS A 245 -17.93 -4.41 -9.54
CA LYS A 245 -17.66 -3.19 -10.31
C LYS A 245 -17.88 -3.40 -11.80
N GLY A 246 -18.26 -2.34 -12.47
CA GLY A 246 -18.67 -2.38 -13.86
C GLY A 246 -19.05 -1.02 -14.43
N TYR A 247 -19.87 -1.04 -15.47
CA TYR A 247 -20.44 0.14 -16.12
C TYR A 247 -21.95 -0.04 -16.28
N HIS A 248 -22.68 1.08 -16.24
CA HIS A 248 -24.13 1.16 -16.42
C HIS A 248 -24.93 0.23 -15.48
N LEU A 249 -24.44 -0.08 -14.28
CA LEU A 249 -25.12 -0.98 -13.34
C LEU A 249 -26.45 -0.40 -12.84
N ASN A 250 -26.55 0.93 -12.76
CA ASN A 250 -27.78 1.64 -12.41
C ASN A 250 -28.85 1.67 -13.52
N SER A 251 -28.64 0.96 -14.63
CA SER A 251 -29.66 0.71 -15.65
C SER A 251 -30.61 -0.42 -15.24
N ILE A 252 -30.22 -1.26 -14.28
CA ILE A 252 -30.96 -2.45 -13.87
C ILE A 252 -31.69 -2.20 -12.55
N GLN A 253 -32.98 -2.53 -12.52
CA GLN A 253 -33.82 -2.29 -11.34
C GLN A 253 -33.58 -3.29 -10.22
N ALA A 254 -33.47 -4.58 -10.56
CA ALA A 254 -33.36 -5.68 -9.60
C ALA A 254 -32.32 -6.71 -10.06
N PRO A 255 -31.02 -6.38 -9.99
CA PRO A 255 -29.97 -7.33 -10.36
C PRO A 255 -29.90 -8.49 -9.35
N LEU A 256 -29.70 -9.70 -9.86
CA LEU A 256 -29.47 -10.90 -9.04
C LEU A 256 -28.12 -11.53 -9.41
N ILE A 257 -27.39 -12.02 -8.42
CA ILE A 257 -26.24 -12.90 -8.62
C ILE A 257 -26.71 -14.35 -8.54
N TYR A 258 -26.17 -15.24 -9.38
CA TYR A 258 -26.44 -16.68 -9.26
C TYR A 258 -25.18 -17.52 -9.35
N VAL A 259 -25.20 -18.67 -8.68
CA VAL A 259 -24.23 -19.76 -8.80
C VAL A 259 -24.93 -21.01 -9.34
N GLU A 260 -24.23 -21.82 -10.13
CA GLU A 260 -24.75 -23.02 -10.76
C GLU A 260 -24.15 -24.27 -10.11
N VAL A 261 -25.02 -25.17 -9.63
CA VAL A 261 -24.66 -26.45 -9.01
C VAL A 261 -25.58 -27.52 -9.58
N ASP A 262 -25.01 -28.58 -10.16
CA ASP A 262 -25.75 -29.68 -10.82
C ASP A 262 -26.80 -29.21 -11.84
N GLY A 263 -26.50 -28.14 -12.60
CA GLY A 263 -27.40 -27.55 -13.59
C GLY A 263 -28.54 -26.72 -13.00
N MET A 264 -28.61 -26.53 -11.68
CA MET A 264 -29.57 -25.66 -11.00
C MET A 264 -28.92 -24.33 -10.61
N LYS A 265 -29.61 -23.22 -10.91
CA LYS A 265 -29.15 -21.85 -10.57
C LYS A 265 -29.72 -21.42 -9.22
N TYR A 266 -28.84 -21.16 -8.27
CA TYR A 266 -29.17 -20.59 -6.95
C TYR A 266 -28.86 -19.10 -6.99
N ASN A 267 -29.84 -18.25 -6.70
CA ASN A 267 -29.70 -16.80 -6.83
C ASN A 267 -29.91 -16.04 -5.52
N ASN A 268 -29.43 -14.80 -5.47
CA ASN A 268 -29.68 -13.85 -4.39
C ASN A 268 -29.56 -12.41 -4.92
N THR A 269 -30.01 -11.45 -4.13
CA THR A 269 -30.19 -10.06 -4.53
C THR A 269 -28.90 -9.24 -4.55
N CYS A 270 -28.89 -8.22 -5.40
CA CYS A 270 -27.85 -7.20 -5.47
C CYS A 270 -28.45 -5.81 -5.31
N VAL A 271 -27.75 -4.95 -4.58
CA VAL A 271 -28.09 -3.54 -4.36
C VAL A 271 -27.11 -2.68 -5.14
N VAL A 272 -27.63 -1.87 -6.06
CA VAL A 272 -26.83 -0.97 -6.88
C VAL A 272 -26.55 0.31 -6.09
N GLU A 273 -25.26 0.61 -5.88
CA GLU A 273 -24.83 1.83 -5.17
C GLU A 273 -24.58 2.98 -6.14
N SER A 274 -24.04 2.69 -7.34
CA SER A 274 -23.76 3.69 -8.37
C SER A 274 -23.82 3.10 -9.79
N ALA A 275 -23.54 3.91 -10.81
CA ALA A 275 -23.41 3.41 -12.18
C ALA A 275 -22.24 2.42 -12.36
N VAL A 276 -21.27 2.42 -11.44
CA VAL A 276 -20.03 1.64 -11.54
C VAL A 276 -19.83 0.61 -10.44
N GLU A 277 -20.64 0.63 -9.38
CA GLU A 277 -20.49 -0.25 -8.22
C GLU A 277 -21.86 -0.74 -7.70
N MET A 278 -21.91 -2.03 -7.36
CA MET A 278 -23.05 -2.66 -6.69
C MET A 278 -22.55 -3.71 -5.69
N LYS A 279 -23.34 -3.97 -4.65
CA LYS A 279 -23.06 -5.01 -3.65
C LYS A 279 -24.10 -6.12 -3.74
N CYS A 280 -23.63 -7.35 -3.88
CA CYS A 280 -24.46 -8.54 -3.98
C CYS A 280 -24.35 -9.38 -2.71
N LYS A 281 -25.36 -10.19 -2.45
CA LYS A 281 -25.32 -11.21 -1.40
C LYS A 281 -25.06 -12.57 -2.03
N SER A 282 -24.18 -13.38 -1.44
CA SER A 282 -23.90 -14.71 -1.96
C SER A 282 -25.16 -15.59 -1.90
N PRO A 283 -25.44 -16.41 -2.92
CA PRO A 283 -26.60 -17.31 -2.89
C PRO A 283 -26.49 -18.41 -1.83
N ARG A 284 -27.64 -18.83 -1.31
CA ARG A 284 -27.76 -20.00 -0.42
C ARG A 284 -27.84 -21.28 -1.25
N VAL A 285 -26.95 -22.22 -0.96
CA VAL A 285 -26.88 -23.52 -1.62
C VAL A 285 -27.01 -24.64 -0.56
N PRO A 286 -27.94 -25.58 -0.71
CA PRO A 286 -28.09 -26.72 0.21
C PRO A 286 -26.79 -27.53 0.32
N LEU A 287 -26.38 -27.85 1.56
CA LEU A 287 -25.16 -28.62 1.85
C LEU A 287 -25.16 -30.00 1.18
N ASP A 288 -26.33 -30.64 1.05
CA ASP A 288 -26.48 -31.98 0.46
C ASP A 288 -26.06 -32.05 -1.02
N LYS A 289 -25.99 -30.90 -1.69
CA LYS A 289 -25.55 -30.77 -3.09
C LYS A 289 -24.09 -30.35 -3.24
N LEU A 290 -23.40 -30.06 -2.12
CA LEU A 290 -22.03 -29.58 -2.12
C LEU A 290 -21.11 -30.68 -1.60
N ASP A 291 -20.41 -31.32 -2.53
CA ASP A 291 -19.46 -32.38 -2.21
C ASP A 291 -18.06 -31.83 -1.93
N PHE A 292 -17.78 -31.53 -0.66
CA PHE A 292 -16.47 -31.08 -0.20
C PHE A 292 -15.46 -32.24 -0.03
N SER A 293 -15.82 -33.49 -0.30
CA SER A 293 -14.94 -34.66 -0.09
C SER A 293 -13.94 -34.90 -1.22
N LYS A 294 -14.19 -34.32 -2.40
CA LYS A 294 -13.35 -34.46 -3.60
C LYS A 294 -12.08 -33.61 -3.60
N SER A 295 -11.88 -32.73 -2.62
CA SER A 295 -10.66 -31.93 -2.57
C SER A 295 -9.54 -32.67 -1.81
N GLU A 296 -8.45 -33.00 -2.50
CA GLU A 296 -7.28 -33.75 -1.96
C GLU A 296 -6.60 -33.10 -0.74
N LYS A 297 -6.99 -31.87 -0.37
CA LYS A 297 -6.59 -31.15 0.84
C LYS A 297 -7.85 -30.81 1.62
N GLU A 298 -7.97 -31.20 2.90
CA GLU A 298 -9.14 -30.97 3.77
C GLU A 298 -9.60 -29.49 3.90
N GLU A 299 -8.83 -28.53 3.38
CA GLU A 299 -9.05 -27.09 3.47
C GLU A 299 -9.38 -26.35 2.15
N ALA A 300 -9.54 -27.04 1.02
CA ALA A 300 -9.74 -26.37 -0.28
C ALA A 300 -11.23 -26.01 -0.55
N PRO A 301 -11.51 -24.85 -1.20
CA PRO A 301 -12.88 -24.46 -1.58
C PRO A 301 -13.41 -25.26 -2.79
N LEU A 302 -14.73 -25.31 -2.94
CA LEU A 302 -15.39 -25.81 -4.15
C LEU A 302 -15.52 -24.68 -5.19
N GLU A 303 -15.11 -24.94 -6.42
CA GLU A 303 -15.19 -23.98 -7.51
C GLU A 303 -16.51 -24.10 -8.29
N LEU A 304 -17.31 -23.04 -8.31
CA LEU A 304 -18.64 -23.01 -8.94
C LEU A 304 -18.71 -21.99 -10.07
N ASP A 305 -19.50 -22.30 -11.10
CA ASP A 305 -19.81 -21.34 -12.15
C ASP A 305 -20.88 -20.35 -11.66
N PHE A 306 -20.78 -19.10 -12.10
CA PHE A 306 -21.61 -18.00 -11.65
C PHE A 306 -21.82 -16.93 -12.72
N GLY A 307 -22.86 -16.12 -12.54
CA GLY A 307 -23.17 -14.98 -13.39
C GLY A 307 -24.23 -14.08 -12.75
N PHE A 308 -24.77 -13.15 -13.54
CA PHE A 308 -25.82 -12.24 -13.10
C PHE A 308 -27.08 -12.36 -13.94
N ILE A 309 -28.24 -12.17 -13.31
CA ILE A 309 -29.52 -11.97 -13.96
C ILE A 309 -29.83 -10.47 -13.86
N MET A 310 -29.74 -9.79 -14.99
CA MET A 310 -29.93 -8.35 -15.13
C MET A 310 -30.88 -8.11 -16.29
N ASP A 311 -32.19 -8.17 -16.03
CA ASP A 311 -33.22 -8.14 -17.05
C ASP A 311 -32.93 -9.20 -18.15
N ASN A 312 -32.88 -8.83 -19.43
CA ASN A 312 -32.62 -9.75 -20.55
C ASN A 312 -31.18 -9.68 -21.09
N VAL A 313 -30.24 -9.15 -20.31
CA VAL A 313 -28.85 -8.91 -20.74
C VAL A 313 -28.04 -10.21 -20.69
N LYS A 314 -27.86 -10.85 -21.85
CA LYS A 314 -27.14 -12.14 -21.97
C LYS A 314 -25.64 -12.06 -21.72
N SER A 315 -25.04 -10.89 -21.94
CA SER A 315 -23.59 -10.72 -21.81
C SER A 315 -23.12 -10.96 -20.37
N VAL A 316 -23.92 -10.63 -19.36
CA VAL A 316 -23.56 -10.79 -17.94
C VAL A 316 -23.93 -12.16 -17.36
N MET A 317 -24.56 -13.03 -18.18
CA MET A 317 -24.78 -14.43 -17.84
C MET A 317 -23.49 -15.23 -18.04
N ASP A 318 -23.35 -16.31 -17.28
CA ASP A 318 -22.29 -17.33 -17.44
C ASP A 318 -20.86 -16.76 -17.53
N LEU A 319 -20.53 -15.79 -16.68
CA LEU A 319 -19.26 -15.05 -16.69
C LEU A 319 -18.02 -15.95 -16.62
N SER A 320 -18.12 -17.04 -15.88
CA SER A 320 -17.05 -18.03 -15.66
C SER A 320 -16.92 -19.02 -16.82
N LYS A 321 -17.97 -19.21 -17.64
CA LYS A 321 -17.98 -20.10 -18.81
C LYS A 321 -17.69 -19.37 -20.14
N ARG A 322 -17.26 -18.10 -20.08
CA ARG A 322 -16.94 -17.31 -21.29
C ARG A 322 -15.75 -17.89 -22.04
N SER A 323 -15.86 -17.99 -23.36
CA SER A 323 -14.78 -18.48 -24.23
C SER A 323 -13.58 -17.52 -24.33
N HIS A 324 -13.79 -16.23 -24.07
CA HIS A 324 -12.76 -15.18 -24.12
C HIS A 324 -12.72 -14.46 -22.78
N ASN A 325 -11.55 -14.40 -22.14
CA ASN A 325 -11.31 -13.81 -20.82
C ASN A 325 -12.32 -14.26 -19.75
N PRO A 326 -12.31 -15.57 -19.37
CA PRO A 326 -13.20 -16.08 -18.34
C PRO A 326 -12.93 -15.44 -16.98
N PHE A 327 -14.00 -15.13 -16.24
CA PHE A 327 -13.87 -14.71 -14.85
C PHE A 327 -13.44 -15.89 -13.97
N PRO A 328 -12.65 -15.66 -12.90
CA PRO A 328 -12.36 -16.68 -11.90
C PRO A 328 -13.64 -17.29 -11.35
N LYS A 329 -13.67 -18.61 -11.13
CA LYS A 329 -14.83 -19.30 -10.57
C LYS A 329 -15.17 -18.80 -9.16
N PHE A 330 -16.44 -18.96 -8.78
CA PHE A 330 -16.94 -18.60 -7.45
C PHE A 330 -16.43 -19.63 -6.44
N LEU A 331 -15.73 -19.18 -5.40
CA LEU A 331 -15.16 -20.07 -4.39
C LEU A 331 -16.14 -20.27 -3.23
N MET A 332 -16.66 -21.48 -3.10
CA MET A 332 -17.56 -21.88 -2.01
C MET A 332 -16.77 -22.56 -0.88
N PHE A 333 -16.74 -21.94 0.29
CA PHE A 333 -16.09 -22.48 1.49
C PHE A 333 -17.12 -23.13 2.42
N LYS A 334 -16.67 -24.05 3.29
CA LYS A 334 -17.52 -24.60 4.36
C LYS A 334 -18.01 -23.48 5.29
N ASN A 335 -19.17 -23.69 5.92
CA ASN A 335 -19.71 -22.74 6.90
C ASN A 335 -18.72 -22.54 8.07
N PRO A 336 -18.60 -21.33 8.62
CA PRO A 336 -17.79 -21.08 9.82
C PRO A 336 -18.45 -21.75 11.04
N GLU A 337 -17.63 -22.14 12.02
CA GLU A 337 -18.10 -22.71 13.29
C GLU A 337 -17.63 -21.84 14.45
N TYR A 338 -18.55 -21.48 15.36
CA TYR A 338 -18.23 -20.74 16.58
C TYR A 338 -18.36 -21.64 17.79
N TYR A 339 -17.39 -21.55 18.70
CA TYR A 339 -17.36 -22.31 19.94
C TYR A 339 -18.08 -21.58 21.07
N GLN A 340 -18.78 -22.34 21.91
CA GLN A 340 -19.44 -21.83 23.10
C GLN A 340 -18.43 -21.39 24.17
N PHE A 341 -18.88 -20.57 25.14
CA PHE A 341 -18.04 -20.12 26.25
C PHE A 341 -17.53 -21.31 27.09
N SER A 342 -16.26 -21.28 27.45
CA SER A 342 -15.57 -22.39 28.14
C SER A 342 -15.81 -22.40 29.66
N GLU A 343 -16.43 -21.34 30.18
CA GLU A 343 -16.77 -21.13 31.59
C GLU A 343 -17.95 -22.02 32.05
N PRO A 344 -18.04 -22.38 33.34
CA PRO A 344 -19.16 -23.15 33.88
C PRO A 344 -20.49 -22.44 33.62
N GLU A 345 -21.51 -23.23 33.25
CA GLU A 345 -22.85 -22.77 32.80
C GLU A 345 -22.85 -21.94 31.48
N HIS A 346 -21.72 -21.85 30.76
CA HIS A 346 -21.57 -20.99 29.58
C HIS A 346 -21.83 -19.50 29.88
N ILE A 347 -21.58 -19.07 31.12
CA ILE A 347 -21.74 -17.68 31.56
C ILE A 347 -20.37 -17.01 31.62
N LYS A 348 -20.15 -16.02 30.75
CA LYS A 348 -18.91 -15.23 30.72
C LYS A 348 -19.11 -13.94 31.50
N TYR A 349 -18.20 -13.67 32.42
CA TYR A 349 -18.23 -12.45 33.24
C TYR A 349 -17.46 -11.33 32.54
N TYR A 350 -18.14 -10.23 32.24
CA TYR A 350 -17.57 -9.08 31.55
C TYR A 350 -16.57 -8.33 32.45
N LYS A 351 -15.27 -8.41 32.13
CA LYS A 351 -14.16 -7.79 32.88
C LYS A 351 -13.21 -6.93 32.03
N SER A 352 -13.41 -6.87 30.72
CA SER A 352 -12.49 -6.27 29.74
C SER A 352 -13.29 -5.48 28.69
N ASP A 353 -12.72 -4.44 28.09
CA ASP A 353 -13.41 -3.58 27.11
C ASP A 353 -13.81 -4.29 25.79
N TYR A 354 -13.39 -5.55 25.61
CA TYR A 354 -13.62 -6.34 24.41
C TYR A 354 -14.06 -7.77 24.75
N LEU A 355 -15.01 -8.30 23.98
CA LEU A 355 -15.49 -9.68 24.02
C LEU A 355 -14.86 -10.48 22.87
N THR A 356 -14.12 -11.54 23.22
CA THR A 356 -13.56 -12.49 22.25
C THR A 356 -14.37 -13.78 22.21
N ILE A 357 -14.71 -14.21 21.00
CA ILE A 357 -15.44 -15.44 20.67
C ILE A 357 -14.54 -16.30 19.77
N ASN A 358 -14.30 -17.54 20.17
CA ASN A 358 -13.44 -18.46 19.42
C ASN A 358 -14.26 -19.25 18.38
N GLY A 359 -13.60 -19.72 17.32
CA GLY A 359 -14.21 -20.53 16.29
C GLY A 359 -13.19 -21.04 15.29
N VAL A 360 -13.65 -21.57 14.15
CA VAL A 360 -12.82 -22.07 13.05
C VAL A 360 -13.39 -21.60 11.71
N ASN A 361 -12.49 -21.25 10.79
CA ASN A 361 -12.79 -20.77 9.44
C ASN A 361 -13.61 -19.47 9.38
N LEU A 362 -13.43 -18.58 10.35
CA LEU A 362 -14.27 -17.38 10.49
C LEU A 362 -14.01 -16.33 9.40
N ASP A 363 -12.78 -16.21 8.90
CA ASP A 363 -12.32 -15.17 7.93
C ASP A 363 -12.14 -15.69 6.49
N ARG A 364 -12.48 -16.95 6.22
CA ARG A 364 -12.20 -17.59 4.91
C ARG A 364 -13.03 -16.96 3.78
N ALA A 365 -14.33 -16.81 4.04
CA ALA A 365 -15.29 -16.20 3.13
C ALA A 365 -15.94 -14.92 3.67
N SER A 366 -16.06 -14.79 5.00
CA SER A 366 -16.74 -13.67 5.66
C SER A 366 -15.79 -12.54 6.02
N GLN A 367 -16.29 -11.30 5.98
CA GLN A 367 -15.63 -10.12 6.53
C GLN A 367 -16.29 -9.64 7.83
N GLU A 368 -15.67 -8.67 8.50
CA GLU A 368 -16.22 -8.01 9.71
C GLU A 368 -17.63 -7.45 9.48
N ALA A 369 -17.89 -6.90 8.28
CA ALA A 369 -19.20 -6.36 7.90
C ALA A 369 -20.27 -7.44 7.66
N ASP A 370 -19.87 -8.71 7.49
CA ASP A 370 -20.78 -9.84 7.26
C ASP A 370 -21.20 -10.53 8.56
N VAL A 371 -20.65 -10.12 9.71
CA VAL A 371 -20.91 -10.76 11.01
C VAL A 371 -21.51 -9.76 11.98
N ILE A 372 -22.69 -10.09 12.51
CA ILE A 372 -23.41 -9.29 13.50
C ILE A 372 -23.44 -10.07 14.82
N VAL A 373 -22.89 -9.49 15.88
CA VAL A 373 -22.93 -10.07 17.22
C VAL A 373 -23.98 -9.33 18.06
N ARG A 374 -24.97 -10.08 18.55
CA ARG A 374 -26.05 -9.57 19.39
C ARG A 374 -25.91 -10.08 20.82
N ILE A 375 -26.15 -9.21 21.79
CA ILE A 375 -26.15 -9.52 23.23
C ILE A 375 -27.52 -9.10 23.75
N GLY A 376 -28.47 -10.03 23.86
CA GLY A 376 -29.87 -9.69 24.13
C GLY A 376 -30.43 -8.69 23.12
N ASN A 377 -30.84 -7.51 23.58
CA ASN A 377 -31.30 -6.40 22.72
C ASN A 377 -30.19 -5.43 22.28
N GLY A 378 -28.96 -5.58 22.78
CA GLY A 378 -27.81 -4.75 22.42
C GLY A 378 -26.98 -5.33 21.26
N LEU A 379 -26.32 -4.46 20.50
CA LEU A 379 -25.36 -4.84 19.46
C LEU A 379 -23.93 -4.78 20.00
N CYS A 380 -23.11 -5.79 19.69
CA CYS A 380 -21.68 -5.80 19.96
C CYS A 380 -20.96 -5.44 18.67
N ASN A 381 -20.29 -4.29 18.64
CA ASN A 381 -19.64 -3.80 17.42
C ASN A 381 -18.39 -4.65 17.12
N VAL A 382 -18.36 -5.38 16.01
CA VAL A 382 -17.23 -6.24 15.64
C VAL A 382 -16.03 -5.37 15.27
N THR A 383 -14.89 -5.61 15.92
CA THR A 383 -13.67 -4.82 15.72
C THR A 383 -12.59 -5.56 14.96
N SER A 384 -12.62 -6.90 14.97
CA SER A 384 -11.69 -7.72 14.22
C SER A 384 -12.24 -9.14 14.02
N LEU A 385 -12.03 -9.68 12.83
CA LEU A 385 -12.32 -11.06 12.47
C LEU A 385 -11.04 -11.75 11.97
N SER A 386 -10.63 -12.83 12.64
CA SER A 386 -9.48 -13.65 12.27
C SER A 386 -9.92 -15.11 12.04
N ARG A 387 -9.06 -15.94 11.45
CA ARG A 387 -9.36 -17.35 11.14
C ARG A 387 -9.96 -18.17 12.28
N SER A 388 -9.61 -17.88 13.53
CA SER A 388 -10.07 -18.63 14.70
C SER A 388 -10.72 -17.78 15.81
N GLN A 389 -10.73 -16.45 15.68
CA GLN A 389 -11.26 -15.57 16.72
C GLN A 389 -11.98 -14.36 16.14
N LEU A 390 -13.14 -14.06 16.72
CA LEU A 390 -13.89 -12.82 16.53
C LEU A 390 -13.77 -11.97 17.78
N THR A 391 -13.46 -10.68 17.62
CA THR A 391 -13.47 -9.70 18.71
C THR A 391 -14.51 -8.63 18.45
N CYS A 392 -15.35 -8.34 19.44
CA CYS A 392 -16.34 -7.26 19.37
C CYS A 392 -16.37 -6.45 20.68
N ARG A 393 -16.82 -5.21 20.60
CA ARG A 393 -16.98 -4.31 21.75
C ARG A 393 -18.45 -4.35 22.22
N PRO A 394 -18.74 -4.92 23.41
CA PRO A 394 -20.10 -5.00 23.91
C PRO A 394 -20.57 -3.65 24.49
N PRO A 395 -21.89 -3.46 24.68
CA PRO A 395 -22.45 -2.25 25.29
C PRO A 395 -21.90 -2.00 26.71
N THR A 396 -21.81 -0.74 27.12
CA THR A 396 -21.28 -0.35 28.45
C THR A 396 -22.21 -0.71 29.61
N THR A 397 -23.50 -0.89 29.34
CA THR A 397 -24.53 -1.31 30.31
C THR A 397 -25.16 -2.61 29.86
N GLN A 398 -25.51 -3.49 30.81
CA GLN A 398 -26.08 -4.80 30.48
C GLN A 398 -27.40 -4.66 29.70
N PRO A 399 -27.48 -5.15 28.45
CA PRO A 399 -28.71 -5.14 27.67
C PRO A 399 -29.74 -6.16 28.20
N TYR A 400 -31.01 -5.94 27.91
CA TYR A 400 -32.09 -6.83 28.35
C TYR A 400 -32.09 -8.13 27.55
N ALA A 401 -32.39 -9.25 28.21
CA ALA A 401 -32.59 -10.52 27.52
C ALA A 401 -33.87 -10.44 26.67
N VAL A 402 -33.83 -11.05 25.48
CA VAL A 402 -34.96 -11.09 24.53
C VAL A 402 -35.56 -12.48 24.58
N ARG A 403 -36.86 -12.58 24.89
CA ARG A 403 -37.60 -13.85 24.85
C ARG A 403 -38.00 -14.21 23.41
N SER A 404 -38.42 -15.45 23.21
CA SER A 404 -38.82 -16.02 21.91
C SER A 404 -39.99 -15.27 21.23
N ASP A 405 -40.76 -14.48 21.99
CA ASP A 405 -41.88 -13.64 21.54
C ASP A 405 -41.48 -12.18 21.25
N GLY A 406 -40.19 -11.83 21.37
CA GLY A 406 -39.68 -10.47 21.21
C GLY A 406 -39.88 -9.56 22.42
N SER A 407 -40.41 -10.06 23.54
CA SER A 407 -40.54 -9.31 24.79
C SER A 407 -39.21 -9.24 25.57
N PHE A 408 -39.02 -8.17 26.33
CA PHE A 408 -37.81 -7.97 27.15
C PHE A 408 -37.97 -8.61 28.53
N ASP A 409 -36.96 -9.37 28.96
CA ASP A 409 -36.88 -9.96 30.30
C ASP A 409 -35.86 -9.21 31.15
N HIS A 410 -36.32 -8.61 32.24
CA HIS A 410 -35.49 -7.82 33.15
C HIS A 410 -34.72 -8.66 34.17
N HIS A 411 -35.08 -9.94 34.37
CA HIS A 411 -34.50 -10.79 35.41
C HIS A 411 -33.57 -11.87 34.87
N LYS A 412 -33.39 -11.96 33.55
CA LYS A 412 -32.56 -12.97 32.89
C LYS A 412 -31.32 -12.32 32.27
N ILE A 413 -30.17 -12.98 32.39
CA ILE A 413 -28.92 -12.57 31.74
C ILE A 413 -29.05 -12.67 30.20
N PRO A 414 -28.50 -11.72 29.43
CA PRO A 414 -28.64 -11.70 27.98
C PRO A 414 -27.74 -12.74 27.31
N ASP A 415 -28.31 -13.44 26.32
CA ASP A 415 -27.60 -14.40 25.50
C ASP A 415 -26.80 -13.70 24.37
N VAL A 416 -25.61 -14.23 24.10
CA VAL A 416 -24.71 -13.81 23.02
C VAL A 416 -24.96 -14.68 21.80
N VAL A 417 -25.46 -14.05 20.74
CA VAL A 417 -25.79 -14.70 19.46
C VAL A 417 -24.95 -14.06 18.35
N VAL A 418 -24.20 -14.89 17.63
CA VAL A 418 -23.45 -14.49 16.44
C VAL A 418 -24.27 -14.83 15.21
N VAL A 419 -24.52 -13.85 14.35
CA VAL A 419 -25.21 -14.00 13.07
C VAL A 419 -24.20 -13.75 11.96
N VAL A 420 -23.97 -14.76 11.11
CA VAL A 420 -23.12 -14.64 9.92
C VAL A 420 -23.98 -14.59 8.67
N GLY A 421 -23.72 -13.59 7.82
CA GLY A 421 -24.56 -13.32 6.65
C GLY A 421 -25.98 -12.97 7.06
N GLU A 422 -26.98 -13.62 6.46
CA GLU A 422 -28.40 -13.33 6.72
C GLU A 422 -29.11 -14.35 7.63
N SER A 423 -28.62 -15.59 7.71
CA SER A 423 -29.41 -16.69 8.32
C SER A 423 -28.63 -17.66 9.21
N LEU A 424 -27.30 -17.54 9.28
CA LEU A 424 -26.49 -18.49 10.06
C LEU A 424 -26.28 -17.96 11.48
N ASN A 425 -27.02 -18.52 12.44
CA ASN A 425 -27.04 -18.07 13.82
C ASN A 425 -26.36 -19.07 14.76
N PHE A 426 -25.48 -18.59 15.63
CA PHE A 426 -24.79 -19.38 16.66
C PHE A 426 -25.02 -18.79 18.04
N THR A 427 -25.56 -19.58 18.96
CA THR A 427 -25.71 -19.21 20.37
C THR A 427 -24.47 -19.63 21.14
N ILE A 428 -23.71 -18.66 21.65
CA ILE A 428 -22.39 -18.88 22.27
C ILE A 428 -22.50 -19.13 23.78
N GLY A 429 -23.41 -18.43 24.45
CA GLY A 429 -23.61 -18.46 25.91
C GLY A 429 -24.17 -17.14 26.41
N SER A 430 -24.19 -16.91 27.72
CA SER A 430 -24.76 -15.69 28.33
C SER A 430 -23.66 -14.78 28.89
N LEU A 431 -23.87 -13.46 28.86
CA LEU A 431 -22.90 -12.47 29.34
C LEU A 431 -23.41 -11.76 30.60
N SER A 432 -22.67 -11.88 31.71
CA SER A 432 -23.00 -11.21 32.99
C SER A 432 -22.03 -10.06 33.27
N TYR A 433 -22.55 -8.91 33.68
CA TYR A 433 -21.75 -7.72 34.04
C TYR A 433 -21.48 -7.64 35.56
N GLU A 434 -21.99 -8.57 36.35
CA GLU A 434 -21.80 -8.63 37.81
C GLU A 434 -20.66 -9.58 38.20
N LEU A 435 -19.75 -9.15 39.09
CA LEU A 435 -18.65 -10.00 39.57
C LEU A 435 -19.17 -11.11 40.49
N PRO A 436 -18.66 -12.36 40.39
CA PRO A 436 -19.05 -13.42 41.31
C PRO A 436 -18.53 -13.14 42.73
N PRO A 437 -19.30 -13.45 43.80
CA PRO A 437 -18.84 -13.34 45.17
C PRO A 437 -17.74 -14.39 45.48
N PRO A 438 -16.76 -14.06 46.34
CA PRO A 438 -15.63 -14.94 46.61
C PRO A 438 -16.06 -16.20 47.37
N PRO A 439 -15.53 -17.39 47.02
CA PRO A 439 -15.76 -18.61 47.79
C PRO A 439 -14.99 -18.55 49.13
N GLN A 440 -15.73 -18.64 50.23
CA GLN A 440 -15.17 -18.71 51.59
C GLN A 440 -14.67 -20.14 51.88
N PRO A 441 -13.45 -20.33 52.44
CA PRO A 441 -13.01 -21.63 52.88
C PRO A 441 -13.31 -21.84 54.38
N PRO A 442 -13.78 -23.02 54.81
CA PRO A 442 -13.73 -23.42 56.20
C PRO A 442 -12.50 -24.31 56.46
N LEU A 443 -11.77 -23.99 57.51
CA LEU A 443 -10.77 -24.83 58.19
C LEU A 443 -11.46 -25.50 59.40
N PRO A 444 -11.01 -26.67 59.96
CA PRO A 444 -9.71 -26.75 60.66
C PRO A 444 -8.95 -28.12 60.79
N LYS A 445 -7.59 -28.01 60.85
CA LYS A 445 -6.56 -28.61 61.77
C LYS A 445 -6.15 -30.12 61.70
N PRO A 446 -4.93 -30.55 62.15
CA PRO A 446 -3.55 -30.07 61.89
C PRO A 446 -2.44 -31.19 61.96
N LEU A 447 -1.52 -31.38 60.99
CA LEU A 447 -0.19 -32.03 61.26
C LEU A 447 0.90 -32.01 60.13
N LEU A 448 0.86 -31.11 59.14
CA LEU A 448 1.88 -31.09 58.06
C LEU A 448 2.51 -29.70 57.86
N ILE A 449 2.75 -28.99 58.96
CA ILE A 449 3.30 -27.63 58.99
C ILE A 449 4.82 -27.73 59.20
N ALA A 450 5.57 -28.06 58.15
CA ALA A 450 7.02 -27.79 58.10
C ALA A 450 7.54 -27.76 56.65
N ALA A 451 7.10 -28.67 55.78
CA ALA A 451 7.56 -28.74 54.38
C ALA A 451 6.68 -27.92 53.40
N VAL A 452 5.40 -27.69 53.74
CA VAL A 452 4.43 -26.97 52.89
C VAL A 452 4.63 -25.45 52.94
N VAL A 453 5.13 -24.91 54.06
CA VAL A 453 5.27 -23.46 54.25
C VAL A 453 6.33 -22.87 53.31
N GLY A 454 7.46 -23.56 53.08
CA GLY A 454 8.49 -23.11 52.14
C GLY A 454 8.01 -23.12 50.68
N SER A 455 7.27 -24.15 50.29
CA SER A 455 6.77 -24.32 48.92
C SER A 455 5.62 -23.35 48.60
N CYS A 456 4.71 -23.13 49.55
CA CYS A 456 3.61 -22.17 49.39
C CYS A 456 4.11 -20.71 49.36
N LEU A 457 5.14 -20.35 50.13
CA LEU A 457 5.70 -19.00 50.09
C LEU A 457 6.36 -18.70 48.75
N LEU A 458 7.06 -19.69 48.18
CA LEU A 458 7.69 -19.57 46.87
C LEU A 458 6.64 -19.51 45.75
N ILE A 459 5.57 -20.31 45.83
CA ILE A 459 4.45 -20.24 44.87
C ILE A 459 3.69 -18.91 44.96
N VAL A 460 3.45 -18.37 46.16
CA VAL A 460 2.78 -17.06 46.33
C VAL A 460 3.65 -15.94 45.78
N VAL A 461 4.97 -15.98 46.01
CA VAL A 461 5.90 -15.02 45.41
C VAL A 461 5.92 -15.14 43.89
N VAL A 462 5.93 -16.36 43.33
CA VAL A 462 5.85 -16.59 41.88
C VAL A 462 4.50 -16.11 41.31
N ILE A 463 3.38 -16.30 42.01
CA ILE A 463 2.06 -15.81 41.59
C ILE A 463 2.02 -14.28 41.65
N ILE A 464 2.55 -13.64 42.70
CA ILE A 464 2.64 -12.17 42.79
C ILE A 464 3.54 -11.63 41.68
N ILE A 465 4.66 -12.28 41.40
CA ILE A 465 5.54 -11.94 40.27
C ILE A 465 4.81 -12.14 38.94
N LEU A 466 4.06 -13.22 38.75
CA LEU A 466 3.28 -13.48 37.53
C LEU A 466 2.13 -12.47 37.35
N ILE A 467 1.46 -12.08 38.44
CA ILE A 467 0.41 -11.06 38.43
C ILE A 467 1.03 -9.69 38.16
N ALA A 468 2.15 -9.34 38.80
CA ALA A 468 2.89 -8.10 38.54
C ALA A 468 3.45 -8.06 37.12
N TYR A 469 3.96 -9.19 36.61
CA TYR A 469 4.43 -9.33 35.24
C TYR A 469 3.29 -9.23 34.23
N ARG A 470 2.14 -9.89 34.48
CA ARG A 470 0.94 -9.75 33.64
C ARG A 470 0.36 -8.34 33.70
N ARG A 471 0.35 -7.70 34.87
CA ARG A 471 -0.12 -6.31 35.04
C ARG A 471 0.82 -5.33 34.33
N LYS A 472 2.14 -5.47 34.50
CA LYS A 472 3.14 -4.65 33.79
C LYS A 472 3.16 -4.93 32.29
N SER A 473 2.96 -6.17 31.86
CA SER A 473 2.89 -6.56 30.44
C SER A 473 1.60 -6.05 29.77
N THR A 474 0.46 -6.14 30.45
CA THR A 474 -0.81 -5.57 29.97
C THR A 474 -0.78 -4.05 29.96
N GLU A 475 -0.18 -3.41 30.95
CA GLU A 475 0.05 -1.96 30.99
C GLU A 475 0.98 -1.51 29.85
N SER A 476 2.11 -2.18 29.66
CA SER A 476 3.05 -1.93 28.55
C SER A 476 2.38 -2.13 27.19
N SER A 477 1.58 -3.18 27.02
CA SER A 477 0.84 -3.46 25.78
C SER A 477 -0.27 -2.43 25.52
N ARG A 478 -0.94 -1.93 26.58
CA ARG A 478 -1.92 -0.85 26.46
C ARG A 478 -1.26 0.46 26.06
N VAL A 479 -0.13 0.82 26.68
CA VAL A 479 0.66 2.00 26.31
C VAL A 479 1.14 1.90 24.86
N LEU A 480 1.58 0.73 24.41
CA LEU A 480 1.95 0.52 23.01
C LEU A 480 0.76 0.70 22.06
N LYS A 481 -0.40 0.09 22.36
CA LYS A 481 -1.61 0.24 21.54
C LYS A 481 -2.09 1.69 21.46
N THR A 482 -2.11 2.40 22.59
CA THR A 482 -2.50 3.81 22.59
C THR A 482 -1.51 4.68 21.82
N MET A 483 -0.20 4.40 21.89
CA MET A 483 0.80 5.10 21.07
C MET A 483 0.62 4.82 19.58
N GLN A 484 0.31 3.58 19.20
CA GLN A 484 0.06 3.20 17.82
C GLN A 484 -1.22 3.86 17.28
N GLU A 485 -2.32 3.85 18.04
CA GLU A 485 -3.57 4.55 17.69
C GLU A 485 -3.36 6.06 17.55
N GLN A 486 -2.57 6.68 18.44
CA GLN A 486 -2.23 8.10 18.32
C GLN A 486 -1.42 8.39 17.05
N MET A 487 -0.48 7.50 16.69
CA MET A 487 0.26 7.63 15.44
C MET A 487 -0.66 7.45 14.22
N ASP A 488 -1.62 6.53 14.26
CA ASP A 488 -2.58 6.27 13.18
C ASP A 488 -3.48 7.47 12.92
N VAL A 489 -3.97 8.12 13.98
CA VAL A 489 -4.78 9.34 13.86
C VAL A 489 -3.97 10.48 13.23
N LEU A 490 -2.71 10.63 13.61
CA LEU A 490 -1.81 11.62 13.03
C LEU A 490 -1.47 11.29 11.57
N GLU A 491 -1.21 10.03 11.25
CA GLU A 491 -0.93 9.57 9.89
C GLU A 491 -2.15 9.80 8.98
N LEU A 492 -3.37 9.49 9.44
CA LEU A 492 -4.60 9.75 8.68
C LEU A 492 -4.82 11.25 8.42
N ARG A 493 -4.48 12.12 9.38
CA ARG A 493 -4.56 13.58 9.21
C ARG A 493 -3.61 14.06 8.12
N VAL A 494 -2.39 13.54 8.08
CA VAL A 494 -1.35 13.94 7.13
C VAL A 494 -1.44 13.16 5.81
N ALA A 495 -2.19 12.06 5.74
CA ALA A 495 -2.24 11.18 4.57
C ALA A 495 -2.73 11.88 3.28
N SER A 496 -3.63 12.85 3.40
CA SER A 496 -4.08 13.65 2.23
C SER A 496 -2.98 14.60 1.75
N GLU A 497 -2.33 15.32 2.68
CA GLU A 497 -1.18 16.20 2.40
C GLU A 497 0.01 15.40 1.83
N CYS A 498 0.29 14.21 2.36
CA CYS A 498 1.31 13.29 1.83
C CYS A 498 1.02 12.89 0.38
N LYS A 499 -0.23 12.56 0.05
CA LYS A 499 -0.59 12.14 -1.31
C LYS A 499 -0.46 13.28 -2.30
N GLU A 500 -0.81 14.50 -1.90
CA GLU A 500 -0.63 15.70 -2.71
C GLU A 500 0.86 16.05 -2.87
N ALA A 501 1.62 16.07 -1.76
CA ALA A 501 3.06 16.32 -1.79
C ALA A 501 3.83 15.23 -2.55
N PHE A 502 3.39 13.97 -2.45
CA PHE A 502 3.92 12.86 -3.24
C PHE A 502 3.57 13.01 -4.71
N ALA A 503 2.35 13.39 -5.07
CA ALA A 503 1.99 13.65 -6.46
C ALA A 503 2.82 14.81 -7.04
N GLU A 504 3.02 15.88 -6.28
CA GLU A 504 3.87 17.01 -6.66
C GLU A 504 5.33 16.57 -6.83
N LEU A 505 5.91 15.89 -5.83
CA LEU A 505 7.28 15.37 -5.92
C LEU A 505 7.41 14.37 -7.07
N GLN A 506 6.40 13.54 -7.32
CA GLN A 506 6.39 12.58 -8.41
C GLN A 506 6.34 13.29 -9.76
N THR A 507 5.53 14.35 -9.93
CA THR A 507 5.54 15.16 -11.17
C THR A 507 6.90 15.81 -11.40
N GLU A 508 7.51 16.38 -10.36
CA GLU A 508 8.85 16.95 -10.47
C GLU A 508 9.90 15.87 -10.74
N MET A 509 9.80 14.70 -10.10
CA MET A 509 10.68 13.54 -10.32
C MET A 509 10.47 12.92 -11.70
N THR A 510 9.27 12.92 -12.28
CA THR A 510 9.06 12.46 -13.66
C THR A 510 9.67 13.43 -14.67
N ASP A 511 9.62 14.73 -14.40
CA ASP A 511 10.34 15.72 -15.21
C ASP A 511 11.87 15.53 -15.09
N LEU A 512 12.39 15.29 -13.87
CA LEU A 512 13.78 14.86 -13.65
C LEU A 512 14.11 13.59 -14.45
N THR A 513 13.26 12.56 -14.37
CA THR A 513 13.53 11.22 -14.91
C THR A 513 13.43 11.19 -16.44
N GLY A 514 12.52 11.98 -17.02
CA GLY A 514 12.39 12.20 -18.46
C GLY A 514 13.61 12.91 -19.07
N GLU A 515 14.34 13.70 -18.28
CA GLU A 515 15.62 14.31 -18.68
C GLU A 515 16.84 13.44 -18.33
N MET A 516 16.76 12.63 -17.26
CA MET A 516 17.79 11.63 -16.93
C MET A 516 17.96 10.56 -18.02
N THR A 517 16.92 10.30 -18.81
CA THR A 517 17.03 9.44 -20.00
C THR A 517 17.92 10.04 -21.09
N ALA A 518 18.19 11.36 -21.07
CA ALA A 518 19.13 12.03 -21.96
C ALA A 518 20.55 12.20 -21.36
N GLY A 519 20.69 12.36 -20.03
CA GLY A 519 21.96 12.63 -19.35
C GLY A 519 22.62 11.44 -18.62
N GLY A 520 21.89 10.37 -18.34
CA GLY A 520 22.36 9.20 -17.60
C GLY A 520 22.58 9.45 -16.09
N ILE A 521 22.71 8.36 -15.31
CA ILE A 521 23.04 8.43 -13.88
C ILE A 521 24.58 8.56 -13.75
N PRO A 522 25.11 9.48 -12.91
CA PRO A 522 26.54 9.73 -12.77
C PRO A 522 27.23 8.66 -11.90
N PHE A 523 27.27 7.42 -12.38
CA PHE A 523 27.99 6.33 -11.72
C PHE A 523 29.50 6.61 -11.70
N HIS A 524 30.15 6.34 -10.57
CA HIS A 524 31.59 6.25 -10.52
C HIS A 524 32.11 5.06 -11.33
N GLU A 525 33.31 5.23 -11.91
CA GLU A 525 34.08 4.12 -12.47
C GLU A 525 34.40 3.07 -11.40
N TYR A 526 34.57 1.82 -11.83
CA TYR A 526 34.83 0.67 -10.94
C TYR A 526 35.94 0.96 -9.92
N LYS A 527 37.09 1.48 -10.37
CA LYS A 527 38.25 1.78 -9.52
C LYS A 527 37.94 2.79 -8.40
N ILE A 528 37.14 3.82 -8.68
CA ILE A 528 36.78 4.86 -7.71
C ILE A 528 35.77 4.29 -6.71
N HIS A 529 34.76 3.57 -7.19
CA HIS A 529 33.80 2.88 -6.33
C HIS A 529 34.49 1.91 -5.38
N ALA A 530 35.33 1.02 -5.92
CA ALA A 530 36.08 0.02 -5.17
C ALA A 530 36.92 0.68 -4.06
N VAL A 531 37.71 1.69 -4.40
CA VAL A 531 38.61 2.36 -3.46
C VAL A 531 37.86 3.12 -2.38
N LYS A 532 36.75 3.79 -2.71
CA LYS A 532 35.87 4.44 -1.71
C LYS A 532 35.28 3.46 -0.71
N VAL A 533 34.93 2.24 -1.14
CA VAL A 533 34.38 1.19 -0.25
C VAL A 533 35.49 0.51 0.57
N LEU A 534 36.66 0.28 -0.04
CA LEU A 534 37.81 -0.34 0.61
C LEU A 534 38.42 0.57 1.69
N PHE A 535 38.71 1.82 1.32
CA PHE A 535 39.45 2.82 2.10
C PHE A 535 38.56 4.01 2.48
N SER A 536 37.42 3.74 3.12
CA SER A 536 36.41 4.75 3.48
C SER A 536 36.88 5.94 4.36
N ASN A 537 38.12 5.91 4.86
CA ASN A 537 38.69 6.88 5.81
C ASN A 537 39.87 7.68 5.25
N LYS A 538 40.16 7.58 3.95
CA LYS A 538 41.22 8.34 3.27
C LYS A 538 40.62 9.00 2.03
N ASP A 539 40.95 10.28 1.83
CA ASP A 539 40.56 11.03 0.62
C ASP A 539 41.64 10.93 -0.48
N ASP A 540 42.90 10.68 -0.09
CA ASP A 540 44.02 10.41 -0.99
C ASP A 540 44.32 8.91 -1.10
N TYR A 541 44.23 8.37 -2.31
CA TYR A 541 44.41 6.96 -2.59
C TYR A 541 45.74 6.70 -3.30
N SER A 542 46.80 6.46 -2.51
CA SER A 542 48.15 6.08 -2.99
C SER A 542 48.13 4.94 -4.01
N VAL A 543 47.20 4.01 -3.87
CA VAL A 543 47.01 2.81 -4.70
C VAL A 543 46.58 3.12 -6.15
N LEU A 544 46.06 4.32 -6.41
CA LEU A 544 45.68 4.79 -7.75
C LEU A 544 46.77 5.64 -8.42
N MET A 545 47.85 5.96 -7.70
CA MET A 545 48.93 6.83 -8.16
C MET A 545 50.16 6.02 -8.55
N ASP A 546 50.85 6.43 -9.61
CA ASP A 546 52.14 5.87 -9.97
C ASP A 546 53.24 6.51 -9.11
N ILE A 547 53.77 5.73 -8.16
CA ILE A 547 54.88 6.15 -7.30
C ILE A 547 56.19 5.59 -7.89
N PRO A 548 57.19 6.44 -8.24
CA PRO A 548 58.48 5.94 -8.71
C PRO A 548 59.21 5.19 -7.58
N MET A 549 59.50 3.91 -7.79
CA MET A 549 60.18 3.05 -6.83
C MET A 549 61.59 2.66 -7.30
N GLU A 550 62.48 2.44 -6.34
CA GLU A 550 63.84 1.97 -6.55
C GLU A 550 63.85 0.52 -7.10
N GLN A 551 64.70 0.22 -8.07
CA GLN A 551 64.64 -1.03 -8.84
C GLN A 551 64.86 -2.30 -7.98
N THR A 552 65.72 -2.21 -6.96
CA THR A 552 65.96 -3.27 -5.97
C THR A 552 64.72 -3.53 -5.09
N LYS A 553 64.08 -2.46 -4.61
CA LYS A 553 62.80 -2.55 -3.87
C LYS A 553 61.69 -3.14 -4.74
N GLN A 554 61.63 -2.77 -6.01
CA GLN A 554 60.65 -3.34 -6.95
C GLN A 554 60.83 -4.85 -7.11
N GLN A 555 62.08 -5.35 -7.23
CA GLN A 555 62.37 -6.78 -7.28
C GLN A 555 61.99 -7.50 -5.96
N GLY A 556 62.30 -6.89 -4.81
CA GLY A 556 61.89 -7.39 -3.50
C GLY A 556 60.37 -7.50 -3.36
N LEU A 557 59.62 -6.50 -3.81
CA LEU A 557 58.16 -6.49 -3.79
C LEU A 557 57.53 -7.53 -4.73
N LEU A 558 58.12 -7.77 -5.90
CA LEU A 558 57.67 -8.83 -6.79
C LEU A 558 57.86 -10.22 -6.15
N ALA A 559 58.99 -10.44 -5.48
CA ALA A 559 59.24 -11.66 -4.72
C ALA A 559 58.29 -11.79 -3.50
N PHE A 560 57.98 -10.68 -2.82
CA PHE A 560 56.95 -10.65 -1.78
C PHE A 560 55.56 -10.99 -2.33
N GLY A 561 55.21 -10.46 -3.51
CA GLY A 561 53.97 -10.80 -4.21
C GLY A 561 53.86 -12.30 -4.50
N GLN A 562 54.96 -12.96 -4.89
CA GLN A 562 54.99 -14.42 -5.05
C GLN A 562 54.74 -15.18 -3.75
N LEU A 563 55.22 -14.67 -2.60
CA LEU A 563 54.90 -15.23 -1.29
C LEU A 563 53.42 -15.06 -0.95
N ILE A 564 52.84 -13.90 -1.22
CA ILE A 564 51.40 -13.65 -1.02
C ILE A 564 50.52 -14.57 -1.88
N MET A 565 51.02 -15.00 -3.05
CA MET A 565 50.34 -16.00 -3.89
C MET A 565 50.46 -17.45 -3.38
N ASN A 566 51.22 -17.70 -2.29
CA ASN A 566 51.28 -18.99 -1.64
C ASN A 566 50.22 -19.09 -0.53
N LYS A 567 49.29 -20.06 -0.66
CA LYS A 567 48.18 -20.27 0.29
C LYS A 567 48.64 -20.39 1.75
N THR A 568 49.66 -21.19 2.01
CA THR A 568 50.18 -21.40 3.38
C THR A 568 50.76 -20.10 3.94
N PHE A 569 51.57 -19.38 3.16
CA PHE A 569 52.16 -18.11 3.60
C PHE A 569 51.08 -17.08 3.96
N LEU A 570 50.11 -16.84 3.08
CA LEU A 570 49.10 -15.81 3.30
C LEU A 570 48.19 -16.11 4.50
N LEU A 571 47.81 -17.38 4.69
CA LEU A 571 47.03 -17.79 5.86
C LEU A 571 47.81 -17.60 7.16
N LEU A 572 49.08 -18.01 7.20
CA LEU A 572 49.93 -17.80 8.37
C LEU A 572 50.18 -16.31 8.62
N PHE A 573 50.40 -15.53 7.57
CA PHE A 573 50.57 -14.08 7.66
C PHE A 573 49.36 -13.41 8.34
N VAL A 574 48.14 -13.68 7.88
CA VAL A 574 46.93 -13.12 8.48
C VAL A 574 46.75 -13.61 9.93
N ARG A 575 46.93 -14.91 10.19
CA ARG A 575 46.79 -15.49 11.54
C ARG A 575 47.78 -14.87 12.54
N THR A 576 49.03 -14.68 12.15
CA THR A 576 50.05 -14.06 12.99
C THR A 576 49.69 -12.61 13.32
N LEU A 577 49.27 -11.83 12.33
CA LEU A 577 48.84 -10.44 12.55
C LEU A 577 47.64 -10.36 13.51
N GLU A 578 46.61 -11.19 13.30
CA GLU A 578 45.42 -11.19 14.15
C GLU A 578 45.67 -11.67 15.58
N SER A 579 46.62 -12.60 15.77
CA SER A 579 47.01 -13.08 17.10
C SER A 579 47.66 -11.99 17.97
N ASN A 580 48.20 -10.94 17.34
CA ASN A 580 48.89 -9.88 18.06
C ASN A 580 47.90 -8.88 18.68
N ARG A 581 48.00 -8.69 20.00
CA ARG A 581 47.10 -7.80 20.77
C ARG A 581 47.26 -6.32 20.42
N PHE A 582 48.41 -5.92 19.89
CA PHE A 582 48.68 -4.53 19.47
C PHE A 582 48.19 -4.23 18.05
N PHE A 583 47.67 -5.23 17.33
CA PHE A 583 47.12 -5.05 15.99
C PHE A 583 45.71 -4.47 16.06
N SER A 584 45.59 -3.17 15.74
CA SER A 584 44.36 -2.40 15.92
C SER A 584 43.29 -2.72 14.87
N MET A 585 42.03 -2.38 15.19
CA MET A 585 40.90 -2.54 14.27
C MET A 585 41.09 -1.79 12.95
N LYS A 586 41.71 -0.60 13.00
CA LYS A 586 42.01 0.20 11.79
C LYS A 586 43.06 -0.49 10.92
N GLU A 587 44.09 -1.07 11.53
CA GLU A 587 45.13 -1.82 10.80
C GLU A 587 44.57 -3.10 10.18
N ARG A 588 43.67 -3.84 10.87
CA ARG A 588 42.96 -5.01 10.31
C ARG A 588 42.21 -4.67 9.03
N VAL A 589 41.42 -3.59 9.08
CA VAL A 589 40.64 -3.11 7.93
C VAL A 589 41.56 -2.69 6.78
N ASN A 590 42.68 -2.04 7.09
CA ASN A 590 43.66 -1.61 6.08
C ASN A 590 44.37 -2.81 5.42
N VAL A 591 44.85 -3.77 6.21
CA VAL A 591 45.50 -5.00 5.69
C VAL A 591 44.54 -5.80 4.83
N ALA A 592 43.28 -5.97 5.27
CA ALA A 592 42.26 -6.62 4.46
C ALA A 592 42.06 -5.92 3.11
N ALA A 593 41.94 -4.58 3.11
CA ALA A 593 41.79 -3.81 1.87
C ALA A 593 43.00 -3.95 0.93
N LEU A 594 44.22 -3.91 1.48
CA LEU A 594 45.46 -4.09 0.71
C LEU A 594 45.58 -5.50 0.10
N ILE A 595 45.21 -6.54 0.85
CA ILE A 595 45.15 -7.93 0.34
C ILE A 595 44.14 -8.03 -0.79
N MET A 596 42.94 -7.48 -0.63
CA MET A 596 41.89 -7.52 -1.65
C MET A 596 42.32 -6.80 -2.94
N VAL A 597 42.99 -5.65 -2.85
CA VAL A 597 43.56 -4.96 -4.01
C VAL A 597 44.65 -5.80 -4.68
N THR A 598 45.57 -6.36 -3.88
CA THR A 598 46.70 -7.18 -4.39
C THR A 598 46.19 -8.41 -5.14
N LEU A 599 45.10 -9.02 -4.65
CA LEU A 599 44.51 -10.24 -5.20
C LEU A 599 43.39 -9.98 -6.22
N GLN A 600 43.08 -8.73 -6.58
CA GLN A 600 42.02 -8.39 -7.54
C GLN A 600 42.21 -9.09 -8.91
N GLY A 601 43.46 -9.20 -9.37
CA GLY A 601 43.78 -9.90 -10.62
C GLY A 601 43.69 -11.43 -10.54
N LYS A 602 43.39 -11.99 -9.36
CA LYS A 602 43.34 -13.43 -9.05
C LYS A 602 42.20 -13.76 -8.07
N MET A 603 40.97 -13.39 -8.42
CA MET A 603 39.78 -13.50 -7.58
C MET A 603 39.42 -14.95 -7.21
N GLU A 604 39.76 -15.93 -8.04
CA GLU A 604 39.63 -17.36 -7.71
C GLU A 604 40.45 -17.69 -6.45
N TYR A 605 41.74 -17.35 -6.45
CA TYR A 605 42.64 -17.54 -5.31
C TYR A 605 42.18 -16.72 -4.11
N CYS A 606 41.77 -15.46 -4.32
CA CYS A 606 41.23 -14.60 -3.26
C CYS A 606 40.01 -15.24 -2.58
N THR A 607 39.12 -15.86 -3.35
CA THR A 607 37.89 -16.48 -2.84
C THR A 607 38.20 -17.75 -2.04
N ASP A 608 39.17 -18.56 -2.47
CA ASP A 608 39.62 -19.73 -1.70
C ASP A 608 40.24 -19.33 -0.35
N ILE A 609 41.10 -18.29 -0.33
CA ILE A 609 41.68 -17.74 0.90
C ILE A 609 40.58 -17.19 1.81
N LEU A 610 39.63 -16.42 1.26
CA LEU A 610 38.51 -15.86 2.01
C LEU A 610 37.66 -16.97 2.66
N LYS A 611 37.28 -18.01 1.91
CA LYS A 611 36.50 -19.14 2.44
C LYS A 611 37.26 -19.86 3.56
N THR A 612 38.56 -20.07 3.38
CA THR A 612 39.40 -20.72 4.41
C THR A 612 39.47 -19.88 5.69
N LEU A 613 39.72 -18.56 5.56
CA LEU A 613 39.75 -17.66 6.71
C LEU A 613 38.39 -17.51 7.40
N LEU A 614 37.29 -17.52 6.65
CA LEU A 614 35.94 -17.49 7.22
C LEU A 614 35.60 -18.79 7.94
N ALA A 615 35.98 -19.95 7.40
CA ALA A 615 35.82 -21.24 8.06
C ALA A 615 36.62 -21.28 9.38
N ASP A 616 37.88 -20.85 9.38
CA ASP A 616 38.70 -20.73 10.60
C ASP A 616 38.04 -19.80 11.63
N LEU A 617 37.45 -18.69 11.18
CA LEU A 617 36.77 -17.73 12.06
C LEU A 617 35.51 -18.34 12.68
N ILE A 618 34.73 -19.09 11.90
CA ILE A 618 33.53 -19.81 12.36
C ILE A 618 33.93 -20.86 13.38
N GLU A 619 34.95 -21.68 13.09
CA GLU A 619 35.44 -22.73 13.99
C GLU A 619 35.90 -22.14 15.32
N LYS A 620 36.76 -21.11 15.30
CA LYS A 620 37.18 -20.40 16.53
C LYS A 620 36.01 -19.81 17.31
N CYS A 621 34.98 -19.30 16.63
CA CYS A 621 33.79 -18.77 17.27
C CYS A 621 33.00 -19.87 18.00
N MET A 622 32.87 -21.05 17.37
CA MET A 622 32.20 -22.21 17.97
C MET A 622 32.99 -22.78 19.16
N GLU A 623 34.32 -22.85 19.07
CA GLU A 623 35.18 -23.33 20.16
C GLU A 623 35.26 -22.35 21.34
N GLY A 624 35.27 -21.04 21.06
CA GLY A 624 35.50 -19.97 22.05
C GLY A 624 34.37 -19.71 23.06
N LYS A 625 33.34 -20.57 23.14
CA LYS A 625 32.10 -20.36 23.93
C LYS A 625 31.35 -19.07 23.60
N SER A 626 31.66 -18.42 22.47
CA SER A 626 30.97 -17.22 22.03
C SER A 626 29.63 -17.58 21.40
N HIS A 627 28.61 -16.72 21.57
CA HIS A 627 27.28 -17.03 21.08
C HIS A 627 27.26 -17.01 19.53
N PRO A 628 26.83 -18.09 18.83
CA PRO A 628 26.91 -18.19 17.37
C PRO A 628 26.28 -17.03 16.60
N LYS A 629 25.16 -16.47 17.10
CA LYS A 629 24.50 -15.28 16.53
C LYS A 629 25.34 -13.98 16.55
N LEU A 630 26.49 -13.95 17.24
CA LEU A 630 27.37 -12.78 17.27
C LEU A 630 28.43 -12.78 16.17
N LEU A 631 28.59 -13.90 15.43
CA LEU A 631 29.51 -14.00 14.31
C LEU A 631 29.20 -12.96 13.22
N LEU A 632 30.23 -12.37 12.62
CA LEU A 632 30.16 -11.34 11.58
C LEU A 632 29.49 -10.02 12.03
N ARG A 633 29.13 -9.87 13.31
CA ARG A 633 28.39 -8.70 13.83
C ARG A 633 29.28 -7.45 13.97
N ARG A 634 30.58 -7.60 14.16
CA ARG A 634 31.56 -6.48 14.22
C ARG A 634 32.69 -6.75 13.22
N ASN A 635 33.41 -5.73 12.75
CA ASN A 635 34.57 -5.90 11.85
C ASN A 635 35.82 -6.20 12.68
N GLU A 636 35.82 -7.30 13.43
CA GLU A 636 36.89 -7.64 14.36
C GLU A 636 38.00 -8.47 13.69
N SER A 637 37.77 -8.99 12.49
CA SER A 637 38.73 -9.78 11.70
C SER A 637 39.03 -9.18 10.31
N VAL A 638 40.18 -9.56 9.78
CA VAL A 638 40.61 -9.33 8.40
C VAL A 638 39.63 -10.03 7.44
N ALA A 639 39.20 -11.25 7.76
CA ALA A 639 38.27 -12.03 6.95
C ALA A 639 36.91 -11.34 6.73
N GLU A 640 36.33 -10.73 7.77
CA GLU A 640 35.07 -9.98 7.67
C GLU A 640 35.19 -8.76 6.73
N LYS A 641 36.29 -8.01 6.83
CA LYS A 641 36.51 -6.88 5.91
C LYS A 641 36.78 -7.38 4.49
N MET A 642 37.54 -8.46 4.31
CA MET A 642 37.73 -9.09 3.00
C MET A 642 36.40 -9.53 2.39
N LEU A 643 35.50 -10.12 3.17
CA LEU A 643 34.15 -10.50 2.72
C LEU A 643 33.34 -9.30 2.20
N SER A 644 33.30 -8.21 2.96
CA SER A 644 32.60 -6.99 2.53
C SER A 644 33.20 -6.38 1.25
N SER A 645 34.52 -6.51 1.07
CA SER A 645 35.25 -6.03 -0.10
C SER A 645 35.01 -6.92 -1.32
N TRP A 646 34.94 -8.23 -1.10
CA TRP A 646 34.61 -9.23 -2.12
C TRP A 646 33.22 -9.01 -2.70
N PHE A 647 32.22 -8.75 -1.85
CA PHE A 647 30.90 -8.32 -2.32
C PHE A 647 30.95 -7.00 -3.08
N ALA A 648 31.78 -6.04 -2.65
CA ALA A 648 31.90 -4.76 -3.34
C ALA A 648 32.42 -4.89 -4.77
N PHE A 649 33.36 -5.82 -5.02
CA PHE A 649 33.83 -6.12 -6.37
C PHE A 649 32.73 -6.80 -7.19
N LEU A 650 32.18 -7.91 -6.71
CA LEU A 650 31.29 -8.76 -7.51
C LEU A 650 29.86 -8.22 -7.68
N LEU A 651 29.43 -7.29 -6.83
CA LEU A 651 28.10 -6.67 -6.92
C LEU A 651 28.10 -5.33 -7.65
N HIS A 652 29.24 -4.86 -8.16
CA HIS A 652 29.30 -3.59 -8.90
C HIS A 652 28.42 -3.60 -10.15
N LYS A 653 28.43 -4.70 -10.92
CA LYS A 653 27.55 -4.85 -12.09
C LYS A 653 26.06 -4.81 -11.70
N PHE A 654 25.68 -5.51 -10.62
CA PHE A 654 24.31 -5.49 -10.10
C PHE A 654 23.88 -4.10 -9.61
N LEU A 655 24.80 -3.35 -8.98
CA LEU A 655 24.56 -1.95 -8.65
C LEU A 655 24.30 -1.11 -9.90
N LYS A 656 25.09 -1.29 -10.96
CA LYS A 656 24.94 -0.48 -12.18
C LYS A 656 23.66 -0.80 -12.96
N GLU A 657 23.27 -2.07 -13.01
CA GLU A 657 22.16 -2.55 -13.86
C GLU A 657 20.80 -2.57 -13.14
N CYS A 658 20.77 -2.75 -11.82
CA CYS A 658 19.53 -2.97 -11.06
C CYS A 658 19.37 -1.97 -9.91
N ALA A 659 20.23 -2.03 -8.89
CA ALA A 659 19.99 -1.36 -7.61
C ALA A 659 20.43 0.12 -7.57
N GLY A 660 21.22 0.57 -8.53
CA GLY A 660 21.76 1.93 -8.57
C GLY A 660 20.72 2.98 -8.94
N GLU A 661 19.82 2.67 -9.88
CA GLU A 661 18.72 3.56 -10.25
C GLU A 661 17.82 3.91 -9.05
N PRO A 662 17.22 2.94 -8.32
CA PRO A 662 16.37 3.28 -7.17
C PRO A 662 17.16 3.95 -6.04
N LEU A 663 18.44 3.60 -5.83
CA LEU A 663 19.27 4.27 -4.82
C LEU A 663 19.52 5.74 -5.17
N TYR A 664 19.78 6.04 -6.44
CA TYR A 664 19.98 7.40 -6.93
C TYR A 664 18.69 8.21 -6.85
N LEU A 665 17.55 7.61 -7.24
CA LEU A 665 16.24 8.24 -7.14
C LEU A 665 15.87 8.54 -5.69
N LEU A 666 16.16 7.65 -4.74
CA LEU A 666 15.97 7.91 -3.32
C LEU A 666 16.81 9.11 -2.84
N TYR A 667 18.10 9.15 -3.19
CA TYR A 667 18.97 10.28 -2.85
C TYR A 667 18.42 11.60 -3.43
N ARG A 668 18.03 11.61 -4.71
CA ARG A 668 17.47 12.81 -5.36
C ARG A 668 16.14 13.23 -4.74
N ALA A 669 15.25 12.28 -4.45
CA ALA A 669 13.98 12.54 -3.79
C ALA A 669 14.16 13.15 -2.40
N ILE A 670 15.09 12.60 -1.59
CA ILE A 670 15.42 13.15 -0.26
C ILE A 670 15.96 14.59 -0.41
N LYS A 671 16.95 14.79 -1.29
CA LYS A 671 17.55 16.12 -1.50
C LYS A 671 16.50 17.15 -1.90
N GLN A 672 15.67 16.83 -2.89
CA GLN A 672 14.62 17.72 -3.37
C GLN A 672 13.55 18.00 -2.31
N GLN A 673 13.15 16.99 -1.54
CA GLN A 673 12.17 17.16 -0.47
C GLN A 673 12.70 18.05 0.66
N VAL A 674 13.98 17.93 1.01
CA VAL A 674 14.63 18.80 2.00
C VAL A 674 14.72 20.24 1.49
N ASP A 675 15.15 20.43 0.24
CA ASP A 675 15.39 21.75 -0.37
C ASP A 675 14.11 22.56 -0.63
N LYS A 676 12.93 21.91 -0.60
CA LYS A 676 11.61 22.57 -0.63
C LYS A 676 11.32 23.44 0.61
N GLY A 677 12.00 23.19 1.73
CA GLY A 677 11.79 23.90 2.99
C GLY A 677 13.04 24.62 3.50
N PRO A 678 12.90 25.44 4.56
CA PRO A 678 14.04 26.07 5.21
C PRO A 678 15.07 25.07 5.74
N VAL A 679 16.33 25.32 5.43
CA VAL A 679 17.50 24.58 5.93
C VAL A 679 18.45 25.56 6.62
N ASP A 680 18.81 25.30 7.87
CA ASP A 680 19.79 26.11 8.60
C ASP A 680 21.21 25.74 8.14
N SER A 681 21.97 26.73 7.64
CA SER A 681 23.30 26.51 7.06
C SER A 681 24.38 26.24 8.11
N ILE A 682 24.12 26.56 9.39
CA ILE A 682 25.08 26.37 10.48
C ILE A 682 24.80 25.05 11.20
N THR A 683 23.55 24.79 11.58
CA THR A 683 23.19 23.59 12.35
C THR A 683 22.94 22.36 11.46
N GLY A 684 22.63 22.60 10.18
CA GLY A 684 22.19 21.56 9.24
C GLY A 684 20.80 21.00 9.57
N GLU A 685 20.02 21.70 10.39
CA GLU A 685 18.62 21.34 10.66
C GLU A 685 17.73 21.77 9.48
N ALA A 686 16.71 20.98 9.15
CA ALA A 686 15.76 21.30 8.09
C ALA A 686 14.30 21.17 8.56
N ARG A 687 13.39 21.86 7.86
CA ARG A 687 11.94 21.74 8.08
C ARG A 687 11.42 20.35 7.68
N TYR A 688 11.84 19.86 6.52
CA TYR A 688 11.49 18.55 5.98
C TYR A 688 12.65 17.59 6.22
N SER A 689 12.68 16.97 7.38
CA SER A 689 13.69 15.99 7.77
C SER A 689 13.02 14.66 8.07
N LEU A 690 13.70 13.54 7.83
CA LEU A 690 13.34 12.22 8.37
C LEU A 690 13.95 11.97 9.76
N SER A 691 14.99 12.71 10.13
CA SER A 691 15.65 12.62 11.43
C SER A 691 15.08 13.67 12.39
N GLU A 692 14.63 13.23 13.56
CA GLU A 692 14.13 14.12 14.62
C GLU A 692 15.24 15.04 15.15
N GLU A 693 16.48 14.56 15.21
CA GLU A 693 17.64 15.34 15.70
C GLU A 693 17.98 16.51 14.79
N LYS A 694 17.65 16.41 13.49
CA LYS A 694 17.90 17.45 12.48
C LYS A 694 16.63 18.18 12.05
N LEU A 695 15.57 18.12 12.86
CA LEU A 695 14.31 18.78 12.57
C LEU A 695 14.26 20.18 13.19
N ILE A 696 13.98 21.20 12.38
CA ILE A 696 13.78 22.57 12.88
C ILE A 696 12.53 22.63 13.76
N ARG A 697 12.74 22.94 15.05
CA ARG A 697 11.66 23.09 16.05
C ARG A 697 11.10 24.51 16.12
N GLN A 698 11.71 25.49 15.46
CA GLN A 698 11.18 26.86 15.43
C GLN A 698 10.19 27.03 14.27
N GLN A 699 9.18 27.88 14.46
CA GLN A 699 8.28 28.26 13.37
C GLN A 699 8.93 29.37 12.56
N ILE A 700 9.31 29.05 11.33
CA ILE A 700 9.94 29.98 10.39
C ILE A 700 8.93 30.22 9.26
N GLU A 701 8.58 31.48 9.06
CA GLU A 701 7.83 31.94 7.88
C GLU A 701 8.81 32.07 6.72
N PHE A 702 8.45 31.50 5.57
CA PHE A 702 9.24 31.55 4.36
C PHE A 702 8.32 31.68 3.15
N ARG A 703 8.86 32.20 2.05
CA ARG A 703 8.16 32.36 0.78
C ARG A 703 8.98 31.72 -0.34
N PRO A 704 8.39 30.82 -1.16
CA PRO A 704 9.06 30.31 -2.34
C PRO A 704 9.21 31.43 -3.39
N LEU A 705 10.35 31.46 -4.05
CA LEU A 705 10.71 32.41 -5.10
C LEU A 705 11.28 31.63 -6.29
N THR A 706 11.02 32.08 -7.51
CA THR A 706 11.65 31.59 -8.73
C THR A 706 12.62 32.64 -9.25
N VAL A 707 13.91 32.36 -9.23
CA VAL A 707 14.96 33.26 -9.71
C VAL A 707 15.54 32.76 -11.03
N TYR A 708 15.89 33.68 -11.91
CA TYR A 708 16.45 33.39 -13.23
C TYR A 708 17.97 33.51 -13.18
N VAL A 709 18.68 32.39 -13.20
CA VAL A 709 20.14 32.37 -13.03
C VAL A 709 20.83 32.12 -14.37
N SER A 710 21.84 32.94 -14.66
CA SER A 710 22.72 32.79 -15.82
C SER A 710 24.18 32.60 -15.38
N MET A 711 25.00 31.98 -16.23
CA MET A 711 26.44 31.84 -16.01
C MET A 711 27.20 32.90 -16.82
N SER A 712 28.22 33.53 -16.23
CA SER A 712 29.04 34.47 -16.99
C SER A 712 29.93 33.73 -18.02
N PRO A 713 30.15 34.28 -19.22
CA PRO A 713 31.02 33.67 -20.23
C PRO A 713 32.47 33.44 -19.75
N GLN A 714 32.94 34.26 -18.81
CA GLN A 714 34.28 34.13 -18.20
C GLN A 714 34.37 32.91 -17.28
N THR A 715 33.28 32.54 -16.60
CA THR A 715 33.22 31.35 -15.75
C THR A 715 33.34 30.07 -16.57
N ALA A 716 32.71 30.00 -17.74
CA ALA A 716 32.78 28.85 -18.65
C ALA A 716 34.21 28.58 -19.15
N TYR A 717 35.00 29.63 -19.40
CA TYR A 717 36.39 29.53 -19.84
C TYR A 717 37.35 29.06 -18.73
N VAL A 718 37.13 29.45 -17.48
CA VAL A 718 38.01 29.10 -16.34
C VAL A 718 37.81 27.65 -15.89
N SER A 719 36.60 27.10 -16.06
CA SER A 719 36.28 25.72 -15.66
C SER A 719 36.70 24.64 -16.66
N GLY A 720 37.38 24.99 -17.76
CA GLY A 720 37.96 24.02 -18.70
C GLY A 720 36.94 23.20 -19.52
N LEU A 721 35.67 23.59 -19.52
CA LEU A 721 34.62 22.94 -20.32
C LEU A 721 34.62 23.48 -21.76
N ASP A 722 34.40 22.58 -22.72
CA ASP A 722 34.45 22.88 -24.16
C ASP A 722 33.42 23.98 -24.54
N PRO A 723 33.84 25.11 -25.15
CA PRO A 723 32.96 26.24 -25.46
C PRO A 723 31.83 25.94 -26.46
N MET A 724 31.82 24.74 -27.05
CA MET A 724 30.89 24.36 -28.12
C MET A 724 29.54 23.77 -27.63
N LEU A 725 29.34 23.52 -26.32
CA LEU A 725 28.15 22.80 -25.82
C LEU A 725 27.11 23.65 -25.06
N GLN A 726 27.27 24.97 -24.93
CA GLN A 726 26.20 25.82 -24.39
C GLN A 726 25.96 27.04 -25.27
N CYS A 727 24.79 27.05 -25.91
CA CYS A 727 24.22 28.21 -26.57
C CYS A 727 24.00 29.34 -25.54
N GLU A 728 24.24 30.58 -25.99
CA GLU A 728 23.64 31.85 -25.60
C GLU A 728 23.05 31.94 -24.17
N ASN A 729 23.61 32.77 -23.28
CA ASN A 729 22.97 33.48 -22.15
C ASN A 729 21.54 33.03 -21.72
N THR A 730 21.29 31.73 -21.56
CA THR A 730 19.95 31.23 -21.24
C THR A 730 19.76 31.36 -19.74
N GLU A 731 18.77 32.15 -19.37
CA GLU A 731 18.37 32.30 -17.98
C GLU A 731 17.62 31.04 -17.54
N THR A 732 18.24 30.24 -16.67
CA THR A 732 17.63 29.01 -16.14
C THR A 732 16.75 29.36 -14.93
N PRO A 733 15.48 28.96 -14.89
CA PRO A 733 14.62 29.18 -13.73
C PRO A 733 15.02 28.24 -12.57
N VAL A 734 15.25 28.80 -11.39
CA VAL A 734 15.66 28.08 -10.18
C VAL A 734 14.69 28.39 -9.04
N LYS A 735 14.09 27.35 -8.46
CA LYS A 735 13.23 27.49 -7.27
C LYS A 735 14.11 27.64 -6.02
N VAL A 736 13.93 28.73 -5.30
CA VAL A 736 14.64 29.07 -4.05
C VAL A 736 13.64 29.56 -3.01
N ILE A 737 14.07 29.74 -1.77
CA ILE A 737 13.24 30.33 -0.70
C ILE A 737 13.88 31.63 -0.19
N ASP A 738 13.06 32.58 0.23
CA ASP A 738 13.51 33.89 0.72
C ASP A 738 14.48 33.82 1.93
N CYS A 739 14.39 32.75 2.71
CA CYS A 739 15.28 32.46 3.82
C CYS A 739 16.50 31.59 3.47
N ASP A 740 16.77 31.30 2.19
CA ASP A 740 18.05 30.68 1.78
C ASP A 740 19.22 31.67 1.97
N THR A 741 20.37 31.17 2.42
CA THR A 741 21.64 31.91 2.37
C THR A 741 22.14 32.05 0.95
N ILE A 742 23.06 32.98 0.70
CA ILE A 742 23.63 33.19 -0.64
C ILE A 742 24.37 31.93 -1.10
N SER A 743 25.08 31.24 -0.22
CA SER A 743 25.70 29.94 -0.55
C SER A 743 24.68 28.86 -0.90
N GLN A 744 23.55 28.77 -0.20
CA GLN A 744 22.47 27.82 -0.54
C GLN A 744 21.87 28.13 -1.92
N VAL A 745 21.70 29.42 -2.25
CA VAL A 745 21.24 29.85 -3.58
C VAL A 745 22.25 29.48 -4.67
N LYS A 746 23.56 29.66 -4.41
CA LYS A 746 24.63 29.23 -5.34
C LYS A 746 24.59 27.72 -5.57
N GLU A 747 24.41 26.91 -4.52
CA GLU A 747 24.28 25.46 -4.63
C GLU A 747 23.07 25.05 -5.48
N LYS A 748 21.88 25.61 -5.18
CA LYS A 748 20.65 25.35 -5.96
C LYS A 748 20.78 25.79 -7.42
N ALA A 749 21.46 26.91 -7.67
CA ALA A 749 21.72 27.38 -9.02
C ALA A 749 22.67 26.45 -9.79
N LEU A 750 23.76 25.99 -9.17
CA LEU A 750 24.68 25.03 -9.77
C LEU A 750 23.99 23.69 -10.05
N ASP A 751 23.11 23.22 -9.16
CA ASP A 751 22.32 22.01 -9.38
C ASP A 751 21.34 22.12 -10.55
N ALA A 752 20.78 23.31 -10.80
CA ALA A 752 19.88 23.57 -11.90
C ALA A 752 20.63 23.74 -13.24
N ILE A 753 21.73 24.51 -13.25
CA ILE A 753 22.53 24.78 -14.46
C ILE A 753 23.29 23.51 -14.90
N TYR A 754 23.88 22.80 -13.95
CA TYR A 754 24.71 21.61 -14.20
C TYR A 754 23.98 20.31 -13.87
N ARG A 755 22.66 20.27 -14.07
CA ARG A 755 21.78 19.14 -13.69
C ARG A 755 22.22 17.78 -14.22
N ASN A 756 22.83 17.78 -15.42
CA ASN A 756 23.30 16.61 -16.17
C ASN A 756 24.83 16.40 -16.14
N ILE A 757 25.56 17.23 -15.39
CA ILE A 757 27.02 17.09 -15.24
C ILE A 757 27.33 16.51 -13.86
N SER A 758 28.27 15.58 -13.79
CA SER A 758 28.73 14.95 -12.54
C SER A 758 29.31 15.99 -11.57
N PHE A 759 29.16 15.78 -10.26
CA PHE A 759 29.49 16.81 -9.27
C PHE A 759 30.96 17.24 -9.31
N SER A 760 31.90 16.32 -9.48
CA SER A 760 33.35 16.63 -9.51
C SER A 760 33.79 17.51 -10.69
N GLN A 761 32.99 17.61 -11.75
CA GLN A 761 33.27 18.42 -12.93
C GLN A 761 32.67 19.84 -12.83
N ARG A 762 31.92 20.14 -11.77
CA ARG A 762 31.26 21.44 -11.58
C ARG A 762 32.20 22.43 -10.90
N PRO A 763 32.03 23.74 -11.14
CA PRO A 763 32.70 24.76 -10.35
C PRO A 763 32.32 24.66 -8.86
N LEU A 764 33.27 24.92 -7.97
CA LEU A 764 33.00 24.96 -6.54
C LEU A 764 32.21 26.23 -6.19
N LYS A 765 31.26 26.11 -5.26
CA LYS A 765 30.43 27.24 -4.81
C LYS A 765 31.25 28.40 -4.23
N ASP A 766 32.42 28.10 -3.66
CA ASP A 766 33.27 29.08 -2.97
C ASP A 766 34.10 29.93 -3.95
N ASP A 767 34.28 29.44 -5.18
CA ASP A 767 34.99 30.12 -6.27
C ASP A 767 34.08 31.07 -7.06
N LEU A 768 32.78 31.10 -6.72
CA LEU A 768 31.76 31.88 -7.41
C LEU A 768 31.13 32.95 -6.51
N ASP A 769 30.92 34.12 -7.08
CA ASP A 769 30.11 35.19 -6.52
C ASP A 769 28.74 35.24 -7.22
N LEU A 770 27.70 35.66 -6.49
CA LEU A 770 26.34 35.77 -7.00
C LEU A 770 26.01 37.25 -7.25
N GLU A 771 25.88 37.64 -8.51
CA GLU A 771 25.53 39.00 -8.92
C GLU A 771 24.02 39.12 -9.16
N TRP A 772 23.36 40.09 -8.55
CA TRP A 772 21.97 40.45 -8.79
C TRP A 772 21.84 41.65 -9.73
N ARG A 773 21.07 41.49 -10.81
CA ARG A 773 20.81 42.55 -11.80
C ARG A 773 19.54 43.33 -11.43
N THR A 774 19.70 44.44 -10.72
CA THR A 774 18.58 45.30 -10.26
C THR A 774 18.10 46.30 -11.32
N GLY A 775 17.69 45.85 -12.51
CA GLY A 775 17.11 46.72 -13.54
C GLY A 775 17.89 48.03 -13.77
N GLN A 776 17.26 49.19 -13.58
CA GLN A 776 17.87 50.53 -13.77
C GLN A 776 18.94 50.90 -12.71
N SER A 777 19.08 50.13 -11.61
CA SER A 777 19.87 50.49 -10.42
C SER A 777 21.27 49.85 -10.35
N GLY A 778 21.71 49.13 -11.39
CA GLY A 778 23.04 48.53 -11.46
C GLY A 778 23.13 47.08 -10.98
N ARG A 779 24.36 46.57 -10.92
CA ARG A 779 24.71 45.19 -10.55
C ARG A 779 25.21 45.17 -9.11
N ILE A 780 24.72 44.24 -8.29
CA ILE A 780 25.10 44.11 -6.88
C ILE A 780 25.61 42.68 -6.63
N ILE A 781 26.79 42.53 -6.03
CA ILE A 781 27.29 41.22 -5.60
C ILE A 781 26.69 40.90 -4.23
N LEU A 782 26.07 39.74 -4.13
CA LEU A 782 25.52 39.20 -2.90
C LEU A 782 26.54 38.25 -2.27
N SER A 783 26.70 38.32 -0.96
CA SER A 783 27.57 37.45 -0.18
C SER A 783 26.91 37.05 1.14
N ASP A 784 27.30 35.90 1.69
CA ASP A 784 26.79 35.45 2.99
C ASP A 784 27.14 36.42 4.13
N GLU A 785 28.24 37.15 3.98
CA GLU A 785 28.70 38.20 4.86
C GLU A 785 29.06 39.45 4.05
N ASP A 786 28.55 40.61 4.46
CA ASP A 786 28.96 41.91 3.95
C ASP A 786 28.86 43.01 5.03
N ALA A 787 29.11 44.25 4.63
CA ALA A 787 29.00 45.41 5.52
C ALA A 787 27.57 45.67 6.04
N THR A 788 26.55 45.04 5.44
CA THR A 788 25.14 45.21 5.81
C THR A 788 24.62 44.09 6.72
N SER A 789 25.42 43.06 6.98
CA SER A 789 25.05 41.92 7.82
C SER A 789 24.64 42.33 9.23
N ARG A 790 23.52 41.77 9.70
CA ARG A 790 22.94 42.12 11.00
C ARG A 790 23.75 41.50 12.14
N VAL A 791 24.22 42.34 13.06
CA VAL A 791 24.91 41.95 14.28
C VAL A 791 23.96 42.14 15.47
N ASP A 792 23.83 41.12 16.30
CA ASP A 792 22.99 41.10 17.50
C ASP A 792 23.81 40.55 18.68
N GLY A 793 24.45 41.46 19.42
CA GLY A 793 25.43 41.14 20.46
C GLY A 793 26.67 40.44 19.87
N ASP A 794 27.05 39.31 20.44
CA ASP A 794 28.16 38.47 19.95
C ASP A 794 27.77 37.62 18.72
N TRP A 795 26.54 37.76 18.23
CA TRP A 795 26.02 36.94 17.14
C TRP A 795 25.89 37.73 15.84
N LYS A 796 26.42 37.18 14.74
CA LYS A 796 26.25 37.74 13.39
C LYS A 796 25.35 36.84 12.56
N ARG A 797 24.32 37.41 11.93
CA ARG A 797 23.39 36.65 11.08
C ARG A 797 23.92 36.56 9.66
N LEU A 798 23.90 35.36 9.07
CA LEU A 798 24.19 35.19 7.64
C LEU A 798 23.13 35.91 6.78
N ASN A 799 23.59 36.52 5.69
CA ASN A 799 22.72 37.22 4.76
C ASN A 799 21.89 36.22 3.94
N THR A 800 20.61 36.54 3.74
CA THR A 800 19.65 35.74 2.96
C THR A 800 19.07 36.55 1.81
N LEU A 801 18.33 35.92 0.90
CA LEU A 801 17.61 36.65 -0.17
C LEU A 801 16.64 37.69 0.40
N ALA A 802 15.96 37.39 1.52
CA ALA A 802 15.10 38.32 2.23
C ALA A 802 15.85 39.52 2.81
N HIS A 803 17.12 39.35 3.20
CA HIS A 803 17.96 40.47 3.69
C HIS A 803 18.18 41.50 2.59
N TYR A 804 18.48 41.05 1.37
CA TYR A 804 18.64 41.89 0.19
C TYR A 804 17.31 42.31 -0.48
N LYS A 805 16.18 41.79 0.01
CA LYS A 805 14.83 42.02 -0.54
C LYS A 805 14.70 41.63 -2.03
N VAL A 806 15.32 40.52 -2.41
CA VAL A 806 15.20 39.95 -3.75
C VAL A 806 13.74 39.54 -4.00
N GLN A 807 13.20 39.92 -5.16
CA GLN A 807 11.81 39.63 -5.55
C GLN A 807 11.70 38.36 -6.40
N ASP A 808 10.49 37.82 -6.49
CA ASP A 808 10.16 36.72 -7.41
C ASP A 808 10.40 37.14 -8.86
N GLY A 809 11.04 36.29 -9.65
CA GLY A 809 11.46 36.58 -11.03
C GLY A 809 12.76 37.40 -11.16
N ALA A 810 13.55 37.54 -10.10
CA ALA A 810 14.83 38.26 -10.16
C ALA A 810 15.89 37.56 -11.04
N SER A 811 16.62 38.33 -11.86
CA SER A 811 17.74 37.84 -12.66
C SER A 811 19.06 37.88 -11.88
N LEU A 812 19.67 36.72 -11.68
CA LEU A 812 20.95 36.51 -11.01
C LEU A 812 22.01 36.00 -12.00
N THR A 813 23.28 36.29 -11.75
CA THR A 813 24.41 35.82 -12.57
C THR A 813 25.51 35.27 -11.67
N LEU A 814 25.98 34.06 -11.97
CA LEU A 814 27.15 33.47 -11.33
C LEU A 814 28.43 33.95 -12.03
N VAL A 815 29.31 34.61 -11.27
CA VAL A 815 30.57 35.17 -11.77
C VAL A 815 31.75 34.56 -10.99
N PRO A 816 32.95 34.42 -11.59
CA PRO A 816 34.12 33.93 -10.87
C PRO A 816 34.56 34.98 -9.86
N LYS A 817 34.90 34.53 -8.66
CA LYS A 817 35.36 35.39 -7.57
C LYS A 817 36.70 36.04 -7.95
N GLN A 818 36.72 37.37 -8.07
CA GLN A 818 37.92 38.13 -8.44
C GLN A 818 38.86 38.33 -7.24
N SER A 819 39.41 37.26 -6.69
CA SER A 819 40.43 37.35 -5.63
C SER A 819 41.69 36.59 -5.98
N SER A 820 42.44 37.13 -6.96
CA SER A 820 43.88 36.87 -7.13
C SER A 820 44.65 37.92 -7.95
N VAL A 821 44.03 39.02 -8.42
CA VAL A 821 44.74 40.07 -9.19
C VAL A 821 44.96 41.37 -8.41
N TYR A 822 44.10 41.71 -7.44
CA TYR A 822 44.21 43.00 -6.72
C TYR A 822 45.10 42.98 -5.46
N ASN A 823 45.55 41.80 -5.00
CA ASN A 823 46.42 41.67 -3.82
C ASN A 823 47.94 41.72 -4.12
N ILE A 824 48.33 42.07 -5.36
CA ILE A 824 49.75 42.26 -5.77
C ILE A 824 50.14 43.75 -5.90
N SER A 825 49.23 44.69 -5.66
CA SER A 825 49.54 46.13 -5.84
C SER A 825 49.76 46.94 -4.56
N ILE A 826 49.54 46.36 -3.37
CA ILE A 826 49.76 47.04 -2.08
C ILE A 826 50.36 46.04 -1.08
N ILE A 827 51.65 45.75 -1.24
CA ILE A 827 52.68 45.35 -0.25
C ILE A 827 53.92 45.00 -1.09
N SER A 828 54.44 46.02 -1.77
CA SER A 828 55.83 46.06 -2.22
C SER A 828 56.42 47.24 -1.47
N GLU A 829 57.11 46.94 -0.36
CA GLU A 829 58.04 47.78 0.40
C GLU A 829 58.00 47.39 1.89
N LYS A 830 58.69 46.29 2.24
CA LYS A 830 59.70 46.22 3.32
C LYS A 830 59.99 44.78 3.75
N MET A 831 61.23 44.38 3.43
CA MET A 831 62.17 43.54 4.19
C MET A 831 61.73 42.12 4.54
N ASP A 832 62.26 41.09 3.88
CA ASP A 832 63.64 40.53 3.94
C ASP A 832 63.90 39.57 5.12
N LYS A 833 64.35 38.36 4.72
CA LYS A 833 64.82 37.17 5.47
C LYS A 833 63.66 36.21 5.84
N SER A 834 63.55 34.98 5.33
CA SER A 834 64.55 34.04 4.79
C SER A 834 63.91 33.07 3.78
N HIS A 835 64.57 32.88 2.64
CA HIS A 835 64.27 31.83 1.67
C HIS A 835 64.80 30.46 2.11
N LYS A 836 64.04 29.39 1.85
CA LYS A 836 64.56 28.23 1.11
C LYS A 836 63.43 27.46 0.42
N TYR A 837 63.68 27.16 -0.85
CA TYR A 837 62.81 26.61 -1.88
C TYR A 837 62.12 25.29 -1.50
N GLU A 838 60.80 25.24 -1.66
CA GLU A 838 60.05 24.02 -1.98
C GLU A 838 59.42 24.23 -3.37
N THR A 839 59.94 23.49 -4.34
CA THR A 839 59.47 23.45 -5.73
C THR A 839 58.34 22.44 -5.86
N LEU A 840 57.22 22.88 -6.46
CA LEU A 840 56.27 22.11 -7.28
C LEU A 840 55.88 20.72 -6.74
N ASN A 841 54.90 20.68 -5.83
CA ASN A 841 54.01 19.52 -5.69
C ASN A 841 52.61 19.92 -5.18
N PHE A 842 51.62 19.14 -5.61
CA PHE A 842 50.17 19.26 -5.46
C PHE A 842 49.61 19.59 -4.06
N GLY A 843 48.42 20.18 -4.03
CA GLY A 843 47.52 20.20 -2.88
C GLY A 843 46.06 20.02 -3.34
N PHE A 844 45.69 18.79 -3.66
CA PHE A 844 44.29 18.37 -3.85
C PHE A 844 43.51 18.52 -2.52
N ASN A 845 42.28 19.00 -2.65
CA ASN A 845 41.10 18.69 -1.83
C ASN A 845 41.28 18.58 -0.31
N LYS A 846 41.15 19.71 0.39
CA LYS A 846 40.63 19.71 1.76
C LYS A 846 39.11 19.67 1.71
N THR A 847 38.52 18.47 1.70
CA THR A 847 37.11 18.26 2.05
C THR A 847 37.05 17.60 3.42
N SER A 848 36.60 18.35 4.42
CA SER A 848 36.43 17.89 5.80
C SER A 848 35.33 16.84 5.90
N SER A 849 35.71 15.58 6.08
CA SER A 849 34.83 14.51 6.57
C SER A 849 34.77 14.54 8.11
N PRO A 850 33.59 14.42 8.77
CA PRO A 850 33.52 14.31 10.22
C PRO A 850 33.84 12.87 10.68
N PRO A 851 34.48 12.68 11.85
CA PRO A 851 34.82 11.36 12.35
C PRO A 851 33.58 10.63 12.88
N LEU A 852 33.56 9.32 12.67
CA LEU A 852 32.57 8.41 13.26
C LEU A 852 32.71 8.39 14.79
N SER A 853 31.67 8.82 15.50
CA SER A 853 31.11 8.21 16.73
C SER A 853 30.52 9.29 17.64
N ARG A 854 29.21 9.18 17.90
CA ARG A 854 28.40 9.99 18.82
C ARG A 854 27.95 11.33 18.22
N ALA A 855 26.63 11.52 18.15
CA ALA A 855 25.99 12.78 17.82
C ALA A 855 26.31 13.81 18.90
N THR A 856 27.47 14.46 18.79
CA THR A 856 27.82 15.67 19.50
C THR A 856 28.36 16.63 18.45
N SER A 857 27.75 17.81 18.38
CA SER A 857 28.04 18.88 17.41
C SER A 857 29.54 19.05 17.12
N PRO A 858 29.97 19.19 15.86
CA PRO A 858 31.27 19.75 15.57
C PRO A 858 31.21 21.26 15.80
N LEU A 859 31.39 21.70 17.06
CA LEU A 859 31.94 23.03 17.31
C LEU A 859 33.40 22.98 16.89
N ASN A 860 33.67 23.29 15.63
CA ASN A 860 34.99 23.73 15.19
C ASN A 860 34.80 24.50 13.88
N HIS A 861 34.73 25.82 13.98
CA HIS A 861 35.33 26.71 13.00
C HIS A 861 35.72 28.04 13.67
N ASP A 862 37.03 28.27 13.65
CA ASP A 862 37.78 29.52 13.47
C ASP A 862 37.34 30.77 14.25
N MET A 863 37.99 30.94 15.40
CA MET A 863 38.04 32.14 16.22
C MET A 863 38.90 33.24 15.57
N ASP A 864 38.58 33.69 14.35
CA ASP A 864 39.34 34.77 13.70
C ASP A 864 38.65 36.15 13.76
N ASN A 865 37.35 36.24 14.11
CA ASN A 865 36.62 37.52 14.15
C ASN A 865 35.74 37.78 15.40
N GLY A 866 35.84 36.96 16.45
CA GLY A 866 35.15 37.21 17.74
C GLY A 866 33.61 37.10 17.76
N TYR A 867 32.96 36.94 16.61
CA TYR A 867 31.50 36.76 16.49
C TYR A 867 31.11 35.29 16.25
N LYS A 868 29.99 34.86 16.84
CA LYS A 868 29.33 33.58 16.53
C LYS A 868 28.33 33.75 15.39
N PHE A 869 28.35 32.89 14.38
CA PHE A 869 27.42 32.98 13.26
C PHE A 869 26.14 32.17 13.48
N TRP A 870 25.01 32.69 13.01
CA TRP A 870 23.73 31.97 13.00
C TRP A 870 22.94 32.28 11.72
N HIS A 871 22.07 31.34 11.32
CA HIS A 871 21.23 31.52 10.14
C HIS A 871 19.75 31.70 10.52
N LEU A 872 19.10 30.61 10.93
CA LEU A 872 17.68 30.55 11.25
C LEU A 872 17.47 30.35 12.75
N VAL A 873 18.28 29.47 13.36
CA VAL A 873 18.16 29.09 14.77
C VAL A 873 19.34 29.63 15.57
N LYS A 874 19.06 30.44 16.60
CA LYS A 874 20.05 30.78 17.63
C LYS A 874 20.02 29.74 18.75
N HIS A 875 21.10 28.99 18.92
CA HIS A 875 21.30 28.24 20.15
C HIS A 875 21.94 29.16 21.19
N HIS A 876 21.14 29.62 22.17
CA HIS A 876 21.73 30.24 23.36
C HIS A 876 22.54 29.17 24.12
N ASP A 877 23.77 29.52 24.50
CA ASP A 877 24.62 28.74 25.42
C ASP A 877 23.93 28.69 26.79
N GLY A 878 23.01 27.74 26.97
CA GLY A 878 22.53 27.32 28.27
C GLY A 878 23.55 26.37 28.89
N GLU A 879 23.93 26.64 30.14
CA GLU A 879 24.93 25.93 30.96
C GLU A 879 25.09 24.42 30.67
N PRO A 880 26.33 23.90 30.64
CA PRO A 880 26.66 22.54 30.19
C PRO A 880 26.17 21.39 31.10
N ASN A 881 25.38 21.68 32.14
CA ASN A 881 24.92 20.67 33.11
C ASN A 881 23.51 20.09 32.86
N LYS A 882 22.88 20.37 31.71
CA LYS A 882 21.56 19.82 31.36
C LYS A 882 21.45 19.24 29.93
N GLU A 883 22.53 18.72 29.36
CA GLU A 883 22.42 17.96 28.09
C GLU A 883 21.67 16.63 28.25
N GLY A 884 21.53 16.10 29.47
CA GLY A 884 20.77 14.87 29.74
C GLY A 884 19.24 15.00 29.71
N ASP A 885 18.68 16.20 29.68
CA ASP A 885 17.23 16.43 29.87
C ASP A 885 16.49 16.90 28.60
N ARG A 886 17.22 17.12 27.49
CA ARG A 886 16.61 17.47 26.19
C ARG A 886 15.95 16.28 25.49
N GLY A 887 16.24 15.05 25.91
CA GLY A 887 15.64 13.82 25.37
C GLY A 887 14.29 13.43 25.96
N ASN A 888 13.83 14.08 27.04
CA ASN A 888 12.64 13.64 27.80
C ASN A 888 11.36 14.47 27.61
N LYS A 889 11.37 15.47 26.74
CA LYS A 889 10.13 16.17 26.36
C LYS A 889 9.62 15.56 25.07
N MET A 890 8.46 14.88 25.15
CA MET A 890 7.74 14.38 23.98
C MET A 890 7.80 15.40 22.85
N VAL A 891 8.20 14.93 21.67
CA VAL A 891 8.09 15.66 20.42
C VAL A 891 6.67 16.22 20.34
N SER A 892 6.54 17.55 20.24
CA SER A 892 5.21 18.14 20.10
C SER A 892 4.53 17.54 18.86
N GLU A 893 3.21 17.31 18.94
CA GLU A 893 2.40 16.69 17.88
C GLU A 893 2.62 17.36 16.50
N ILE A 894 2.94 18.66 16.50
CA ILE A 894 3.22 19.48 15.31
C ILE A 894 4.52 19.08 14.60
N TYR A 895 5.51 18.56 15.32
CA TYR A 895 6.79 18.14 14.73
C TYR A 895 6.74 16.70 14.22
N LEU A 896 5.98 15.84 14.89
CA LEU A 896 5.77 14.46 14.45
C LEU A 896 5.00 14.40 13.13
N THR A 897 4.02 15.29 12.94
CA THR A 897 3.30 15.43 11.65
C THR A 897 4.21 15.83 10.49
N ARG A 898 5.25 16.66 10.71
CA ARG A 898 6.26 16.98 9.67
C ARG A 898 7.14 15.78 9.30
N LEU A 899 7.55 14.99 10.29
CA LEU A 899 8.31 13.75 10.07
C LEU A 899 7.47 12.74 9.27
N LEU A 900 6.20 12.56 9.66
CA LEU A 900 5.24 11.70 8.96
C LEU A 900 4.97 12.19 7.52
N ALA A 901 4.84 13.50 7.32
CA ALA A 901 4.68 14.09 5.99
C ALA A 901 5.87 13.77 5.07
N THR A 902 7.08 13.99 5.59
CA THR A 902 8.33 13.72 4.86
C THR A 902 8.48 12.22 4.58
N LYS A 903 8.16 11.36 5.55
CA LYS A 903 8.16 9.89 5.37
C LYS A 903 7.15 9.45 4.33
N GLY A 904 5.90 9.90 4.41
CA GLY A 904 4.85 9.54 3.45
C GLY A 904 5.20 9.96 2.02
N THR A 905 5.87 11.10 1.85
CA THR A 905 6.34 11.59 0.55
C THR A 905 7.50 10.76 -0.01
N LEU A 906 8.38 10.22 0.84
CA LEU A 906 9.56 9.45 0.40
C LEU A 906 9.32 7.93 0.37
N GLN A 907 8.20 7.45 0.91
CA GLN A 907 7.91 6.03 1.15
C GLN A 907 8.13 5.17 -0.09
N LYS A 908 7.58 5.56 -1.25
CA LYS A 908 7.68 4.76 -2.47
C LYS A 908 9.12 4.54 -2.92
N PHE A 909 9.98 5.57 -2.83
CA PHE A 909 11.40 5.44 -3.19
C PHE A 909 12.17 4.51 -2.25
N VAL A 910 11.76 4.45 -0.97
CA VAL A 910 12.30 3.50 0.00
C VAL A 910 11.82 2.08 -0.33
N ASP A 911 10.54 1.90 -0.62
CA ASP A 911 9.95 0.62 -1.00
C ASP A 911 10.59 0.06 -2.27
N ASP A 912 10.70 0.87 -3.33
CA ASP A 912 11.30 0.49 -4.62
C ASP A 912 12.77 0.04 -4.44
N LEU A 913 13.53 0.72 -3.58
CA LEU A 913 14.91 0.32 -3.25
C LEU A 913 14.97 -0.99 -2.49
N PHE A 914 14.15 -1.16 -1.45
CA PHE A 914 14.16 -2.37 -0.61
C PHE A 914 13.66 -3.59 -1.38
N GLU A 915 12.63 -3.42 -2.20
CA GLU A 915 12.11 -4.46 -3.09
C GLU A 915 13.18 -4.88 -4.10
N THR A 916 13.88 -3.93 -4.73
CA THR A 916 14.98 -4.24 -5.67
C THR A 916 16.09 -5.03 -4.98
N ILE A 917 16.52 -4.62 -3.77
CA ILE A 917 17.59 -5.30 -3.01
C ILE A 917 17.18 -6.72 -2.58
N PHE A 918 15.93 -6.91 -2.14
CA PHE A 918 15.43 -8.20 -1.64
C PHE A 918 14.64 -9.00 -2.68
N SER A 919 14.90 -8.77 -3.97
CA SER A 919 14.31 -9.53 -5.07
C SER A 919 15.34 -10.45 -5.74
N ILE A 920 14.85 -11.55 -6.31
CA ILE A 920 15.68 -12.55 -7.02
C ILE A 920 15.64 -12.34 -8.53
N GLN A 921 14.57 -11.73 -9.03
CA GLN A 921 14.37 -11.34 -10.41
C GLN A 921 13.81 -9.93 -10.43
N HIS A 922 14.62 -8.97 -10.88
CA HIS A 922 14.16 -7.59 -11.11
C HIS A 922 14.43 -7.22 -12.56
N ARG A 923 13.38 -6.79 -13.28
CA ARG A 923 13.43 -6.42 -14.71
C ARG A 923 14.09 -7.47 -15.64
N GLY A 924 14.01 -8.75 -15.29
CA GLY A 924 14.56 -9.86 -16.09
C GLY A 924 16.03 -10.21 -15.79
N SER A 925 16.71 -9.47 -14.92
CA SER A 925 18.07 -9.81 -14.45
C SER A 925 18.04 -10.84 -13.33
N ALA A 926 18.92 -11.84 -13.41
CA ALA A 926 19.06 -12.88 -12.40
C ALA A 926 19.86 -12.40 -11.17
N LEU A 927 19.63 -13.03 -10.02
CA LEU A 927 20.40 -12.82 -8.78
C LEU A 927 21.91 -12.97 -9.04
N PRO A 928 22.77 -12.08 -8.50
CA PRO A 928 24.22 -12.23 -8.58
C PRO A 928 24.70 -13.56 -7.99
N LEU A 929 25.48 -14.31 -8.78
CA LEU A 929 26.01 -15.63 -8.42
C LEU A 929 26.79 -15.60 -7.10
N ALA A 930 27.50 -14.51 -6.82
CA ALA A 930 28.25 -14.30 -5.60
C ALA A 930 27.41 -14.41 -4.32
N ILE A 931 26.15 -13.94 -4.36
CA ILE A 931 25.25 -13.99 -3.19
C ILE A 931 24.86 -15.43 -2.90
N LYS A 932 24.42 -16.17 -3.92
CA LYS A 932 24.04 -17.58 -3.79
C LYS A 932 25.24 -18.42 -3.33
N TYR A 933 26.39 -18.24 -3.96
CA TYR A 933 27.60 -19.00 -3.63
C TYR A 933 28.04 -18.80 -2.16
N MET A 934 28.06 -17.56 -1.67
CA MET A 934 28.45 -17.27 -0.28
C MET A 934 27.37 -17.70 0.72
N PHE A 935 26.08 -17.62 0.37
CA PHE A 935 25.00 -18.05 1.26
C PHE A 935 24.93 -19.58 1.38
N ASP A 936 25.20 -20.32 0.29
CA ASP A 936 25.34 -21.77 0.32
C ASP A 936 26.53 -22.19 1.19
N PHE A 937 27.68 -21.48 1.07
CA PHE A 937 28.82 -21.69 1.96
C PHE A 937 28.46 -21.51 3.45
N LEU A 938 27.70 -20.46 3.81
CA LEU A 938 27.27 -20.25 5.19
C LEU A 938 26.29 -21.33 5.66
N ASP A 939 25.41 -21.81 4.78
CA ASP A 939 24.49 -22.92 5.07
C ASP A 939 25.26 -24.22 5.33
N ASP A 940 26.26 -24.55 4.51
CA ASP A 940 27.12 -25.72 4.65
C ASP A 940 27.97 -25.67 5.94
N GLN A 941 28.50 -24.50 6.29
CA GLN A 941 29.23 -24.30 7.54
C GLN A 941 28.32 -24.49 8.76
N ALA A 942 27.09 -23.99 8.71
CA ALA A 942 26.12 -24.19 9.78
C ALA A 942 25.77 -25.68 9.94
N LEU A 943 25.58 -26.41 8.83
CA LEU A 943 25.33 -27.85 8.84
C LEU A 943 26.52 -28.65 9.40
N THR A 944 27.75 -28.31 9.00
CA THR A 944 28.97 -28.99 9.44
C THR A 944 29.17 -28.89 10.95
N HIS A 945 28.81 -27.76 11.56
CA HIS A 945 28.87 -27.54 13.01
C HIS A 945 27.57 -27.93 13.76
N GLY A 946 26.60 -28.58 13.10
CA GLY A 946 25.39 -29.09 13.73
C GLY A 946 24.39 -28.01 14.18
N ILE A 947 24.41 -26.82 13.58
CA ILE A 947 23.50 -25.71 13.91
C ILE A 947 22.16 -25.93 13.19
N ALA A 948 21.15 -26.40 13.93
CA ALA A 948 19.79 -26.60 13.41
C ALA A 948 18.90 -25.33 13.50
N ASP A 949 19.37 -24.28 14.18
CA ASP A 949 18.60 -23.04 14.38
C ASP A 949 18.65 -22.13 13.14
N SER A 950 17.52 -22.04 12.43
CA SER A 950 17.35 -21.17 11.26
C SER A 950 17.58 -19.69 11.58
N GLU A 951 17.35 -19.24 12.82
CA GLU A 951 17.57 -17.84 13.21
C GLU A 951 19.05 -17.47 13.22
N THR A 952 19.92 -18.42 13.57
CA THR A 952 21.37 -18.22 13.57
C THR A 952 21.90 -18.05 12.16
N VAL A 953 21.49 -18.92 11.24
CA VAL A 953 21.86 -18.84 9.81
C VAL A 953 21.34 -17.55 9.18
N HIS A 954 20.10 -17.17 9.48
CA HIS A 954 19.55 -15.87 9.06
C HIS A 954 20.41 -14.70 9.54
N THR A 955 20.88 -14.75 10.79
CA THR A 955 21.74 -13.71 11.36
C THR A 955 23.10 -13.64 10.65
N TRP A 956 23.70 -14.77 10.28
CA TRP A 956 24.94 -14.81 9.52
C TRP A 956 24.79 -14.22 8.11
N LYS A 957 23.69 -14.54 7.41
CA LYS A 957 23.35 -13.96 6.11
C LYS A 957 23.13 -12.44 6.19
N SER A 958 22.39 -11.96 7.20
CA SER A 958 22.20 -10.53 7.44
C SER A 958 23.50 -9.79 7.79
N ASN A 959 24.34 -10.37 8.66
CA ASN A 959 25.60 -9.78 9.08
C ASN A 959 26.69 -9.78 8.00
N SER A 960 26.62 -10.69 7.01
CA SER A 960 27.61 -10.79 5.93
C SER A 960 27.35 -9.81 4.79
N LEU A 961 26.10 -9.70 4.32
CA LEU A 961 25.77 -8.92 3.13
C LEU A 961 24.95 -7.65 3.44
N PRO A 962 23.65 -7.70 3.84
CA PRO A 962 22.84 -6.50 4.03
C PRO A 962 23.44 -5.47 4.98
N LEU A 963 23.89 -5.90 6.16
CA LEU A 963 24.37 -4.99 7.20
C LEU A 963 25.76 -4.40 6.92
N ARG A 964 26.51 -4.97 5.96
CA ARG A 964 27.89 -4.58 5.65
C ARG A 964 28.00 -3.84 4.34
N PHE A 965 27.38 -4.40 3.31
CA PHE A 965 27.43 -3.86 1.97
C PHE A 965 26.30 -2.84 1.76
N TRP A 966 25.04 -3.29 1.86
CA TRP A 966 23.88 -2.44 1.53
C TRP A 966 23.71 -1.25 2.47
N VAL A 967 23.80 -1.45 3.79
CA VAL A 967 23.74 -0.34 4.76
C VAL A 967 24.80 0.71 4.50
N ASN A 968 26.02 0.29 4.12
CA ASN A 968 27.11 1.22 3.84
C ASN A 968 26.83 2.05 2.59
N LEU A 969 26.29 1.45 1.53
CA LEU A 969 25.95 2.15 0.29
C LEU A 969 24.71 3.05 0.43
N ILE A 970 23.71 2.62 1.21
CA ILE A 970 22.52 3.46 1.51
C ILE A 970 22.94 4.72 2.27
N LYS A 971 23.83 4.59 3.27
CA LYS A 971 24.36 5.76 4.00
C LYS A 971 25.30 6.61 3.15
N ASN A 972 26.05 5.99 2.24
CA ASN A 972 27.09 6.65 1.47
C ASN A 972 26.85 6.45 -0.04
N PRO A 973 25.79 7.04 -0.62
CA PRO A 973 25.53 6.94 -2.06
C PRO A 973 26.64 7.59 -2.88
N ASN A 974 27.42 8.51 -2.30
CA ASN A 974 28.63 9.10 -2.88
C ASN A 974 29.79 8.10 -3.10
N PHE A 975 29.65 6.84 -2.67
CA PHE A 975 30.54 5.75 -3.05
C PHE A 975 30.19 5.17 -4.42
N VAL A 976 28.93 5.24 -4.82
CA VAL A 976 28.42 4.71 -6.10
C VAL A 976 28.32 5.81 -7.15
N PHE A 977 27.94 7.03 -6.74
CA PHE A 977 27.68 8.15 -7.64
C PHE A 977 28.60 9.34 -7.36
N ASP A 978 28.92 10.09 -8.40
CA ASP A 978 29.61 11.37 -8.27
C ASP A 978 28.63 12.49 -7.88
N ILE A 979 28.34 12.53 -6.58
CA ILE A 979 27.34 13.42 -5.97
C ILE A 979 27.87 14.06 -4.69
N HIS A 980 27.32 15.23 -4.37
CA HIS A 980 27.52 15.89 -3.08
C HIS A 980 26.44 15.49 -2.08
N LYS A 981 26.86 14.96 -0.93
CA LYS A 981 25.97 14.59 0.17
C LYS A 981 26.01 15.67 1.25
N SER A 982 24.91 16.40 1.44
CA SER A 982 24.79 17.38 2.53
C SER A 982 24.51 16.70 3.88
N ASN A 983 24.81 17.39 4.99
CA ASN A 983 24.65 16.86 6.35
C ASN A 983 23.23 16.41 6.67
N ILE A 984 22.22 17.13 6.17
CA ILE A 984 20.82 16.80 6.36
C ILE A 984 20.41 15.56 5.55
N VAL A 985 20.89 15.43 4.31
CA VAL A 985 20.65 14.24 3.47
C VAL A 985 21.30 13.01 4.10
N ASP A 986 22.53 13.13 4.62
CA ASP A 986 23.21 12.06 5.37
C ASP A 986 22.40 11.59 6.59
N SER A 987 21.82 12.55 7.32
CA SER A 987 20.97 12.27 8.48
C SER A 987 19.68 11.53 8.07
N CYS A 988 19.06 11.91 6.95
CA CYS A 988 17.87 11.24 6.43
C CYS A 988 18.18 9.82 5.91
N LEU A 989 19.27 9.65 5.16
CA LEU A 989 19.74 8.35 4.69
C LEU A 989 20.11 7.41 5.84
N SER A 990 20.64 7.96 6.94
CA SER A 990 20.92 7.20 8.15
C SER A 990 19.66 6.64 8.81
N VAL A 991 18.53 7.37 8.75
CA VAL A 991 17.23 6.85 9.20
C VAL A 991 16.76 5.70 8.30
N VAL A 992 16.84 5.84 6.98
CA VAL A 992 16.46 4.78 6.03
C VAL A 992 17.35 3.54 6.22
N ALA A 993 18.66 3.72 6.37
CA ALA A 993 19.60 2.65 6.64
C ALA A 993 19.30 1.95 7.98
N GLN A 994 18.89 2.70 9.01
CA GLN A 994 18.48 2.12 10.29
C GLN A 994 17.23 1.25 10.13
N THR A 995 16.23 1.70 9.38
CA THR A 995 15.04 0.90 9.05
C THR A 995 15.41 -0.37 8.29
N PHE A 996 16.33 -0.28 7.32
CA PHE A 996 16.85 -1.45 6.59
C PHE A 996 17.54 -2.46 7.53
N MET A 997 18.31 -1.97 8.51
CA MET A 997 18.94 -2.82 9.53
C MET A 997 17.90 -3.52 10.41
N ASP A 998 16.86 -2.80 10.84
CA ASP A 998 15.78 -3.34 11.68
C ASP A 998 14.94 -4.39 10.91
N ALA A 999 14.76 -4.23 9.59
CA ALA A 999 14.14 -5.21 8.71
C ALA A 999 14.93 -6.53 8.60
N CYS A 1000 16.26 -6.46 8.68
CA CYS A 1000 17.13 -7.65 8.63
C CYS A 1000 17.23 -8.40 9.97
N SER A 1001 16.55 -7.93 11.03
CA SER A 1001 16.61 -8.53 12.37
C SER A 1001 15.45 -9.52 12.61
N LYS A 1002 15.74 -10.64 13.29
CA LYS A 1002 14.73 -11.59 13.77
C LYS A 1002 14.10 -11.21 15.11
N SER A 1003 14.64 -10.21 15.82
CA SER A 1003 14.12 -9.83 17.13
C SER A 1003 12.73 -9.16 17.04
N ASP A 1004 11.85 -9.52 17.96
CA ASP A 1004 10.53 -8.90 18.11
C ASP A 1004 10.64 -7.41 18.46
N HIS A 1005 9.84 -6.60 17.77
CA HIS A 1005 9.88 -5.15 17.87
C HIS A 1005 9.07 -4.67 19.08
N ARG A 1006 9.74 -4.49 20.23
CA ARG A 1006 9.14 -3.87 21.41
C ARG A 1006 9.23 -2.36 21.29
N LEU A 1007 8.16 -1.74 20.82
CA LEU A 1007 8.01 -0.29 20.77
C LEU A 1007 7.51 0.22 22.13
N GLY A 1008 7.97 1.39 22.52
CA GLY A 1008 7.60 2.07 23.76
C GLY A 1008 7.93 3.56 23.69
N LYS A 1009 7.63 4.31 24.75
CA LYS A 1009 7.84 5.76 24.79
C LYS A 1009 9.29 6.20 24.57
N ASP A 1010 10.23 5.37 24.98
CA ASP A 1010 11.67 5.63 24.86
C ASP A 1010 12.27 5.07 23.55
N SER A 1011 11.44 4.58 22.63
CA SER A 1011 11.91 4.09 21.34
C SER A 1011 12.38 5.25 20.45
N PRO A 1012 13.51 5.12 19.74
CA PRO A 1012 13.96 6.13 18.80
C PRO A 1012 12.87 6.50 17.78
N SER A 1013 12.75 7.78 17.44
CA SER A 1013 11.72 8.26 16.51
C SER A 1013 11.79 7.63 15.13
N SER A 1014 12.99 7.28 14.64
CA SER A 1014 13.15 6.51 13.39
C SER A 1014 12.44 5.16 13.42
N LYS A 1015 12.44 4.47 14.58
CA LYS A 1015 11.77 3.18 14.77
C LYS A 1015 10.27 3.32 14.88
N LEU A 1016 9.80 4.38 15.53
CA LEU A 1016 8.36 4.70 15.59
C LEU A 1016 7.83 5.03 14.18
N LEU A 1017 8.59 5.82 13.41
CA LEU A 1017 8.20 6.29 12.08
C LEU A 1017 7.95 5.16 11.07
N TYR A 1018 8.74 4.08 11.12
CA TYR A 1018 8.61 2.91 10.23
C TYR A 1018 8.06 1.66 10.93
N ALA A 1019 7.44 1.79 12.10
CA ALA A 1019 6.97 0.67 12.91
C ALA A 1019 6.02 -0.29 12.17
N LYS A 1020 5.16 0.25 11.28
CA LYS A 1020 4.20 -0.53 10.49
C LYS A 1020 4.85 -1.24 9.29
N ASP A 1021 5.91 -0.67 8.73
CA ASP A 1021 6.54 -1.14 7.51
C ASP A 1021 7.59 -2.22 7.79
N ILE A 1022 8.27 -2.15 8.94
CA ILE A 1022 9.32 -3.11 9.30
C ILE A 1022 8.84 -4.57 9.28
N PRO A 1023 7.65 -4.94 9.81
CA PRO A 1023 7.15 -6.31 9.68
C PRO A 1023 6.96 -6.78 8.23
N ILE A 1024 6.59 -5.87 7.31
CA ILE A 1024 6.44 -6.18 5.88
C ILE A 1024 7.82 -6.44 5.28
N TYR A 1025 8.79 -5.59 5.55
CA TYR A 1025 10.16 -5.77 5.07
C TYR A 1025 10.82 -7.04 5.65
N LYS A 1026 10.53 -7.41 6.90
CA LYS A 1026 10.97 -8.69 7.47
C LYS A 1026 10.46 -9.88 6.66
N ASP A 1027 9.18 -9.88 6.26
CA ASP A 1027 8.63 -10.93 5.40
C ASP A 1027 9.36 -11.00 4.05
N TRP A 1028 9.73 -9.84 3.48
CA TRP A 1028 10.53 -9.79 2.25
C TRP A 1028 11.92 -10.39 2.43
N VAL A 1029 12.62 -10.07 3.52
CA VAL A 1029 13.95 -10.63 3.84
C VAL A 1029 13.88 -12.13 4.07
N GLU A 1030 12.87 -12.60 4.80
CA GLU A 1030 12.67 -14.02 5.06
C GLU A 1030 12.39 -14.80 3.77
N ARG A 1031 11.55 -14.23 2.90
CA ARG A 1031 11.28 -14.77 1.57
C ARG A 1031 12.53 -14.78 0.70
N TYR A 1032 13.28 -13.69 0.67
CA TYR A 1032 14.52 -13.57 -0.10
C TYR A 1032 15.52 -14.67 0.27
N TYR A 1033 15.79 -14.89 1.56
CA TYR A 1033 16.71 -15.95 1.97
C TYR A 1033 16.20 -17.36 1.70
N ARG A 1034 14.90 -17.60 1.89
CA ARG A 1034 14.28 -18.89 1.57
C ARG A 1034 14.37 -19.19 0.08
N ASP A 1035 14.02 -18.22 -0.74
CA ASP A 1035 13.97 -18.39 -2.18
C ASP A 1035 15.40 -18.60 -2.73
N ILE A 1036 16.42 -17.90 -2.22
CA ILE A 1036 17.85 -18.19 -2.51
C ILE A 1036 18.24 -19.61 -2.13
N GLN A 1037 17.81 -20.08 -0.96
CA GLN A 1037 18.11 -21.44 -0.51
C GLN A 1037 17.51 -22.50 -1.46
N THR A 1038 16.34 -22.24 -2.05
CA THR A 1038 15.72 -23.14 -3.02
C THR A 1038 16.34 -23.12 -4.42
N MET A 1039 17.20 -22.13 -4.72
CA MET A 1039 17.89 -22.06 -6.01
C MET A 1039 18.90 -23.21 -6.16
N PRO A 1040 19.15 -23.69 -7.39
CA PRO A 1040 20.17 -24.71 -7.63
C PRO A 1040 21.54 -24.24 -7.13
N ALA A 1041 22.30 -25.16 -6.54
CA ALA A 1041 23.67 -24.90 -6.10
C ALA A 1041 24.56 -24.55 -7.30
N ILE A 1042 25.43 -23.56 -7.12
CA ILE A 1042 26.36 -23.12 -8.15
C ILE A 1042 27.58 -24.03 -8.14
N SER A 1043 27.99 -24.53 -9.30
CA SER A 1043 29.21 -25.33 -9.40
C SER A 1043 30.45 -24.47 -9.20
N ASP A 1044 31.50 -25.04 -8.58
CA ASP A 1044 32.78 -24.33 -8.43
C ASP A 1044 33.38 -23.94 -9.80
N GLN A 1045 33.10 -24.70 -10.86
CA GLN A 1045 33.55 -24.38 -12.21
C GLN A 1045 32.88 -23.11 -12.74
N ASP A 1046 31.56 -22.96 -12.59
CA ASP A 1046 30.83 -21.78 -13.04
C ASP A 1046 31.23 -20.54 -12.23
N MET A 1047 31.41 -20.71 -10.92
CA MET A 1047 31.86 -19.63 -10.05
C MET A 1047 33.28 -19.17 -10.41
N ASN A 1048 34.21 -20.12 -10.62
CA ASN A 1048 35.57 -19.78 -11.03
C ASN A 1048 35.60 -19.12 -12.42
N ALA A 1049 34.76 -19.53 -13.36
CA ALA A 1049 34.65 -18.88 -14.66
C ALA A 1049 34.22 -17.40 -14.53
N MET A 1050 33.26 -17.11 -13.64
CA MET A 1050 32.83 -15.74 -13.35
C MET A 1050 33.94 -14.94 -12.66
N LEU A 1051 34.62 -15.51 -11.65
CA LEU A 1051 35.72 -14.86 -10.95
C LEU A 1051 36.92 -14.58 -11.88
N ALA A 1052 37.23 -15.49 -12.81
CA ALA A 1052 38.26 -15.32 -13.82
C ALA A 1052 37.96 -14.12 -14.72
N GLU A 1053 36.70 -13.97 -15.13
CA GLU A 1053 36.25 -12.88 -15.99
C GLU A 1053 36.33 -11.53 -15.24
N GLU A 1054 35.88 -11.46 -13.99
CA GLU A 1054 36.00 -10.25 -13.15
C GLU A 1054 37.47 -9.85 -12.93
N SER A 1055 38.35 -10.84 -12.68
CA SER A 1055 39.79 -10.60 -12.59
C SER A 1055 40.39 -10.09 -13.88
N ARG A 1056 39.96 -10.62 -15.03
CA ARG A 1056 40.45 -10.20 -16.35
C ARG A 1056 40.01 -8.77 -16.69
N GLN A 1057 38.77 -8.41 -16.36
CA GLN A 1057 38.24 -7.07 -16.62
C GLN A 1057 38.94 -5.99 -15.80
N HIS A 1058 39.38 -6.31 -14.57
CA HIS A 1058 39.89 -5.31 -13.62
C HIS A 1058 41.37 -5.52 -13.23
N ALA A 1059 42.14 -6.31 -13.99
CA ALA A 1059 43.53 -6.66 -13.65
C ALA A 1059 44.48 -5.44 -13.55
N TYR A 1060 44.21 -4.36 -14.28
CA TYR A 1060 45.10 -3.20 -14.42
C TYR A 1060 44.51 -1.91 -13.81
N GLU A 1061 43.45 -2.02 -13.01
CA GLU A 1061 42.76 -0.87 -12.40
C GLU A 1061 43.50 -0.31 -11.17
N PHE A 1062 44.36 -1.12 -10.53
CA PHE A 1062 45.07 -0.78 -9.30
C PHE A 1062 46.57 -1.00 -9.42
N ASN A 1063 47.37 -0.14 -8.78
CA ASN A 1063 48.81 -0.34 -8.68
C ASN A 1063 49.13 -1.36 -7.57
N THR A 1064 49.32 -2.62 -7.98
CA THR A 1064 49.59 -3.74 -7.06
C THR A 1064 50.92 -3.59 -6.32
N LEU A 1065 51.93 -2.91 -6.91
CA LEU A 1065 53.22 -2.70 -6.27
C LEU A 1065 53.12 -1.75 -5.07
N VAL A 1066 52.32 -0.69 -5.18
CA VAL A 1066 52.07 0.23 -4.06
C VAL A 1066 51.32 -0.49 -2.94
N ALA A 1067 50.32 -1.30 -3.28
CA ALA A 1067 49.60 -2.12 -2.29
C ALA A 1067 50.52 -3.13 -1.59
N LEU A 1068 51.39 -3.82 -2.35
CA LEU A 1068 52.39 -4.74 -1.81
C LEU A 1068 53.40 -4.03 -0.90
N ASN A 1069 53.79 -2.79 -1.22
CA ASN A 1069 54.70 -2.01 -0.40
C ASN A 1069 54.08 -1.63 0.95
N GLU A 1070 52.83 -1.16 0.95
CA GLU A 1070 52.10 -0.91 2.19
C GLU A 1070 51.87 -2.21 2.98
N LEU A 1071 51.62 -3.34 2.31
CA LEU A 1071 51.44 -4.64 2.95
C LEU A 1071 52.75 -5.17 3.55
N TYR A 1072 53.87 -4.99 2.85
CA TYR A 1072 55.20 -5.38 3.32
C TYR A 1072 55.60 -4.59 4.58
N ALA A 1073 55.18 -3.33 4.72
CA ALA A 1073 55.43 -2.58 5.95
C ALA A 1073 54.85 -3.28 7.21
N TYR A 1074 53.72 -3.97 7.07
CA TYR A 1074 53.18 -4.82 8.16
C TYR A 1074 53.99 -6.10 8.34
N ALA A 1075 54.41 -6.76 7.26
CA ALA A 1075 55.25 -7.95 7.33
C ALA A 1075 56.61 -7.66 7.99
N ALA A 1076 57.22 -6.50 7.69
CA ALA A 1076 58.45 -6.05 8.32
C ALA A 1076 58.26 -5.68 9.80
N LYS A 1077 57.11 -5.07 10.15
CA LYS A 1077 56.77 -4.70 11.54
C LYS A 1077 56.64 -5.92 12.46
N TYR A 1078 56.12 -7.03 11.95
CA TYR A 1078 55.88 -8.28 12.70
C TYR A 1078 56.78 -9.43 12.22
N HIS A 1079 58.00 -9.08 11.79
CA HIS A 1079 58.91 -10.01 11.14
C HIS A 1079 59.27 -11.21 12.03
N GLU A 1080 59.64 -10.97 13.30
CA GLU A 1080 60.04 -12.05 14.22
C GLU A 1080 58.90 -13.03 14.52
N GLU A 1081 57.67 -12.53 14.74
CA GLU A 1081 56.53 -13.41 15.00
C GLU A 1081 56.13 -14.20 13.75
N LEU A 1082 56.27 -13.60 12.57
CA LEU A 1082 55.96 -14.26 11.30
C LEU A 1082 56.95 -15.38 10.98
N ILE A 1083 58.27 -15.14 11.13
CA ILE A 1083 59.29 -16.18 10.96
C ILE A 1083 59.04 -17.34 11.91
N ARG A 1084 58.75 -17.07 13.19
CA ARG A 1084 58.42 -18.13 14.16
C ARG A 1084 57.22 -18.97 13.73
N ALA A 1085 56.13 -18.32 13.28
CA ALA A 1085 54.96 -19.03 12.80
C ALA A 1085 55.23 -19.85 11.52
N LEU A 1086 56.11 -19.35 10.63
CA LEU A 1086 56.53 -20.06 9.42
C LEU A 1086 57.43 -21.26 9.74
N ASP A 1087 58.25 -21.18 10.78
CA ASP A 1087 59.10 -22.29 11.23
C ASP A 1087 58.33 -23.33 12.03
N GLU A 1088 57.20 -22.98 12.66
CA GLU A 1088 56.36 -23.94 13.39
C GLU A 1088 55.46 -24.78 12.48
N ASP A 1089 55.09 -24.28 11.28
CA ASP A 1089 54.17 -24.94 10.36
C ASP A 1089 54.86 -25.94 9.41
N GLU A 1090 54.37 -27.18 9.36
CA GLU A 1090 54.96 -28.28 8.58
C GLU A 1090 54.93 -28.04 7.05
N PHE A 1091 53.88 -27.39 6.54
CA PHE A 1091 53.76 -27.08 5.10
C PHE A 1091 54.65 -25.91 4.71
N SER A 1092 54.86 -24.95 5.61
CA SER A 1092 55.80 -23.85 5.44
C SER A 1092 57.26 -24.34 5.39
N GLN A 1093 57.64 -25.23 6.31
CA GLN A 1093 58.96 -25.87 6.31
C GLN A 1093 59.23 -26.61 4.99
N LYS A 1094 58.26 -27.42 4.52
CA LYS A 1094 58.39 -28.15 3.24
C LYS A 1094 58.62 -27.23 2.03
N ASN A 1095 58.08 -26.01 2.07
CA ASN A 1095 58.19 -25.04 0.98
C ASN A 1095 59.32 -24.01 1.17
N ASN A 1096 60.10 -24.12 2.26
CA ASN A 1096 61.15 -23.19 2.67
C ASN A 1096 60.67 -21.72 2.69
N LEU A 1097 59.47 -21.46 3.23
CA LEU A 1097 58.86 -20.13 3.17
C LEU A 1097 59.55 -19.11 4.08
N ALA A 1098 60.03 -19.51 5.27
CA ALA A 1098 60.79 -18.64 6.17
C ALA A 1098 62.05 -18.08 5.49
N TYR A 1099 62.86 -18.96 4.88
CA TYR A 1099 64.05 -18.56 4.11
C TYR A 1099 63.74 -17.61 2.96
N LYS A 1100 62.66 -17.87 2.21
CA LYS A 1100 62.24 -16.98 1.10
C LYS A 1100 61.78 -15.61 1.61
N PHE A 1101 61.13 -15.55 2.78
CA PHE A 1101 60.72 -14.29 3.39
C PHE A 1101 61.91 -13.46 3.90
N ASP A 1102 62.94 -14.12 4.44
CA ASP A 1102 64.21 -13.46 4.78
C ASP A 1102 64.92 -12.91 3.54
N GLN A 1103 64.94 -13.66 2.44
CA GLN A 1103 65.49 -13.19 1.17
C GLN A 1103 64.77 -11.95 0.64
N VAL A 1104 63.44 -11.93 0.73
CA VAL A 1104 62.63 -10.74 0.40
C VAL A 1104 62.99 -9.56 1.31
N THR A 1105 63.17 -9.81 2.60
CA THR A 1105 63.52 -8.77 3.57
C THR A 1105 64.91 -8.19 3.31
N ALA A 1106 65.88 -9.02 2.96
CA ALA A 1106 67.22 -8.60 2.53
C ALA A 1106 67.18 -7.78 1.22
N ALA A 1107 66.30 -8.12 0.28
CA ALA A 1107 66.10 -7.37 -0.97
C ALA A 1107 65.48 -5.99 -0.73
N MET A 1108 64.53 -5.92 0.20
CA MET A 1108 63.85 -4.67 0.58
C MET A 1108 64.73 -3.73 1.40
N SER A 1109 65.68 -4.27 2.19
CA SER A 1109 66.63 -3.50 3.00
C SER A 1109 67.91 -3.08 2.25
N GLY A 1110 68.10 -3.57 1.01
CA GLY A 1110 69.29 -3.27 0.20
C GLY A 1110 70.54 -4.03 0.62
N GLN A 1111 70.42 -5.14 1.37
CA GLN A 1111 71.55 -5.94 1.86
C GLN A 1111 72.04 -7.01 0.86
N LEU A 1112 71.43 -7.12 -0.31
CA LEU A 1112 71.82 -8.08 -1.36
C LEU A 1112 73.08 -7.68 -2.15
N ASP A 1113 73.64 -6.49 -1.90
CA ASP A 1113 74.87 -5.98 -2.50
C ASP A 1113 76.08 -5.96 -1.53
N ALA A 1114 76.16 -6.94 -0.59
CA ALA A 1114 77.32 -7.15 0.27
C ALA A 1114 77.89 -8.56 0.16
#